data_AF-A0A524DEW1-F1
#
_entry.id   AF-A0A524DEW1-F1
#
_cell.length_a   1.000
_cell.length_b   1.000
_cell.length_c   1.000
_cell.angle_alpha   90.00
_cell.angle_beta   90.00
_cell.angle_gamma   90.00
#
_symmetry.space_group_name_H-M   'P 1'
#
loop_
_entity.id
_entity.type
_entity.pdbx_description
1 polymer ?
#
loop_
_entity_poly.entity_id
_entity_poly.type
_entity_poly.pdbx_seq_one_letter_code
_entity_poly.pdbx_strand_id
1 'polypeptide(L)'
;MTGNNKKNEDSDKDSKDYEKELVRMEEDLINEALEIVERALFLVDSKQYEEGIKFLRQAIGLYSQIGRKNELKALRSKISEIYILKEQSIEEIQEEPEEIQEEPEEIHEAPEKIQEKGKKLEDVKRDQIKEESSKDLIQSPENLMEDAEKCMELNEFEEALEFYDEAIKLYREANNESEIEKVYELIEKCYDAKIKFLTGPKKGVPKAGIEEEAIKVEEEATKAEIEKKQKVKEYEERKVKETEISDQGYEIMEKAAELMKVLDFDNASKLYNEALDLFKSINWQREIQEINSTLVYLKKEKKRILKELEIKKQKEKKEIELEQEKSREIDETAKHRTEFMEEEKFKRLSEIEKKKQEEEEFLKQIDELVDEAESLNLSYEQEKKKAVKEKRFIELESPYLKIIEIYREIKSMLLERQWIDQAGIYNQQINQYKEKLKQDTKLRQIEAQKRERDKAYLDSLKIKKDDEAKAEKIKEVEDKKREEEVFQKEITELVNEAEKISRDYEVEKKKAIKQGQLDIEAPYPKIIEIYQDVNKRLLERGWSDQAEIYKNQIQIYKDKLNQDKKLRELEAKKVQEQKEYEEFIKVKKEEVPLKVSTEKVKEVEEKIEEEDFETRISNMVDKAIKMAREYESGIRRGLKSEDPSIYREVIDIFKEVRKMFLDKDEKEQAEIYTKQIQLYEKKLNSIIP
;
A
#
# COMPACT_ATOMS: atom_id res chain seq x y z
N MET A 1 9.05 -63.20 21.96
CA MET A 1 9.66 -61.89 22.26
C MET A 1 9.19 -60.87 21.23
N THR A 2 7.93 -60.45 21.31
CA THR A 2 7.34 -59.40 20.46
C THR A 2 6.17 -58.82 21.24
N GLY A 3 6.37 -57.69 21.89
CA GLY A 3 5.33 -57.04 22.69
C GLY A 3 5.92 -56.00 23.63
N ASN A 4 6.44 -54.89 23.10
CA ASN A 4 6.65 -53.68 23.89
C ASN A 4 6.77 -52.36 23.12
N ASN A 5 6.44 -52.30 21.82
CA ASN A 5 6.67 -51.10 21.00
C ASN A 5 5.45 -50.21 20.76
N LYS A 6 4.34 -50.39 21.51
CA LYS A 6 3.08 -49.67 21.26
C LYS A 6 2.69 -48.63 22.33
N LYS A 7 3.57 -48.34 23.29
CA LYS A 7 3.32 -47.36 24.37
C LYS A 7 4.02 -46.01 24.20
N ASN A 8 4.88 -45.84 23.18
CA ASN A 8 5.59 -44.58 22.94
C ASN A 8 4.92 -43.68 21.88
N GLU A 9 3.92 -44.16 21.14
CA GLU A 9 3.25 -43.34 20.11
C GLU A 9 2.17 -42.41 20.69
N ASP A 10 1.58 -42.75 21.85
CA ASP A 10 0.52 -41.92 22.44
C ASP A 10 1.07 -40.69 23.20
N SER A 11 2.30 -40.72 23.75
CA SER A 11 2.85 -39.55 24.46
C SER A 11 3.34 -38.44 23.54
N ASP A 12 3.71 -38.75 22.30
CA ASP A 12 4.13 -37.76 21.30
C ASP A 12 2.95 -36.96 20.72
N LYS A 13 1.72 -37.47 20.86
CA LYS A 13 0.52 -36.81 20.37
C LYS A 13 0.08 -35.68 21.30
N ASP A 14 0.10 -35.92 22.61
CA ASP A 14 -0.26 -34.92 23.62
C ASP A 14 0.72 -33.74 23.65
N SER A 15 2.01 -33.98 23.40
CA SER A 15 3.02 -32.91 23.32
C SER A 15 2.79 -31.95 22.15
N LYS A 16 2.34 -32.47 21.00
CA LYS A 16 2.10 -31.65 19.80
C LYS A 16 0.84 -30.79 19.90
N ASP A 17 -0.16 -31.26 20.64
CA ASP A 17 -1.39 -30.48 20.84
C ASP A 17 -1.15 -29.33 21.84
N TYR A 18 -0.30 -29.53 22.86
CA TYR A 18 0.13 -28.46 23.76
C TYR A 18 0.94 -27.36 23.04
N GLU A 19 1.85 -27.73 22.13
CA GLU A 19 2.60 -26.75 21.33
C GLU A 19 1.68 -25.90 20.44
N LYS A 20 0.65 -26.50 19.84
CA LYS A 20 -0.32 -25.75 19.02
C LYS A 20 -1.15 -24.79 19.85
N GLU A 21 -1.53 -25.19 21.07
CA GLU A 21 -2.29 -24.32 21.97
C GLU A 21 -1.43 -23.15 22.45
N LEU A 22 -0.14 -23.38 22.72
CA LEU A 22 0.82 -22.33 23.05
C LEU A 22 0.96 -21.30 21.92
N VAL A 23 1.09 -21.77 20.67
CA VAL A 23 1.21 -20.88 19.49
C VAL A 23 -0.05 -20.04 19.30
N ARG A 24 -1.24 -20.62 19.51
CA ARG A 24 -2.51 -19.87 19.43
C ARG A 24 -2.59 -18.77 20.49
N MET A 25 -2.20 -19.07 21.73
CA MET A 25 -2.16 -18.06 22.79
C MET A 25 -1.17 -16.94 22.48
N GLU A 26 -0.01 -17.25 21.88
CA GLU A 26 0.94 -16.23 21.44
C GLU A 26 0.36 -15.33 20.33
N GLU A 27 -0.36 -15.90 19.36
CA GLU A 27 -1.02 -15.14 18.29
C GLU A 27 -2.11 -14.21 18.83
N ASP A 28 -2.93 -14.69 19.76
CA ASP A 28 -3.99 -13.90 20.39
C ASP A 28 -3.42 -12.71 21.18
N LEU A 29 -2.35 -12.93 21.95
CA LEU A 29 -1.66 -11.86 22.69
C LEU A 29 -0.98 -10.84 21.77
N ILE A 30 -0.49 -11.26 20.60
CA ILE A 30 0.08 -10.35 19.59
C ILE A 30 -1.03 -9.46 19.01
N ASN A 31 -2.17 -10.05 18.64
CA ASN A 31 -3.30 -9.29 18.07
C ASN A 31 -3.84 -8.27 19.08
N GLU A 32 -4.03 -8.67 20.34
CA GLU A 32 -4.46 -7.74 21.40
C GLU A 32 -3.44 -6.60 21.59
N ALA A 33 -2.14 -6.91 21.57
CA ALA A 33 -1.11 -5.89 21.68
C ALA A 33 -1.11 -4.92 20.50
N LEU A 34 -1.40 -5.37 19.27
CA LEU A 34 -1.51 -4.52 18.09
C LEU A 34 -2.70 -3.56 18.17
N GLU A 35 -3.88 -4.05 18.54
CA GLU A 35 -5.09 -3.21 18.71
C GLU A 35 -4.86 -2.10 19.75
N ILE A 36 -4.18 -2.42 20.85
CA ILE A 36 -3.81 -1.44 21.88
C ILE A 36 -2.86 -0.38 21.33
N VAL A 37 -1.89 -0.76 20.49
CA VAL A 37 -0.94 0.17 19.87
C VAL A 37 -1.65 1.10 18.89
N GLU A 38 -2.56 0.58 18.05
CA GLU A 38 -3.33 1.40 17.12
C GLU A 38 -4.19 2.44 17.86
N ARG A 39 -4.87 2.02 18.92
CA ARG A 39 -5.63 2.94 19.78
C ARG A 39 -4.74 4.01 20.42
N ALA A 40 -3.55 3.63 20.85
CA ALA A 40 -2.60 4.57 21.43
C ALA A 40 -2.14 5.63 20.43
N LEU A 41 -1.85 5.24 19.18
CA LEU A 41 -1.45 6.16 18.12
C LEU A 41 -2.57 7.14 17.77
N PHE A 42 -3.82 6.68 17.70
CA PHE A 42 -4.98 7.55 17.49
C PHE A 42 -5.13 8.62 18.59
N LEU A 43 -4.86 8.27 19.85
CA LEU A 43 -4.90 9.23 20.97
C LEU A 43 -3.76 10.25 20.89
N VAL A 44 -2.57 9.83 20.45
CA VAL A 44 -1.43 10.73 20.21
C VAL A 44 -1.75 11.72 19.10
N ASP A 45 -2.36 11.27 18.00
CA ASP A 45 -2.80 12.14 16.90
C ASP A 45 -3.87 13.15 17.37
N SER A 46 -4.69 12.76 18.36
CA SER A 46 -5.68 13.63 19.00
C SER A 46 -5.11 14.54 20.10
N LYS A 47 -3.78 14.66 20.21
CA LYS A 47 -3.05 15.41 21.27
C LYS A 47 -3.32 14.94 22.70
N GLN A 48 -3.88 13.74 22.89
CA GLN A 48 -4.11 13.10 24.20
C GLN A 48 -2.90 12.23 24.60
N TYR A 49 -1.76 12.89 24.81
CA TYR A 49 -0.46 12.23 24.96
C TYR A 49 -0.36 11.33 26.20
N GLU A 50 -0.97 11.72 27.33
CA GLU A 50 -0.97 10.95 28.58
C GLU A 50 -1.67 9.59 28.40
N GLU A 51 -2.87 9.62 27.80
CA GLU A 51 -3.66 8.43 27.52
C GLU A 51 -2.97 7.53 26.49
N GLY A 52 -2.42 8.11 25.43
CA GLY A 52 -1.63 7.38 24.43
C GLY A 52 -0.43 6.65 25.05
N ILE A 53 0.35 7.32 25.90
CA ILE A 53 1.48 6.69 26.61
C ILE A 53 1.01 5.54 27.51
N LYS A 54 -0.14 5.68 28.19
CA LYS A 54 -0.71 4.63 29.04
C LYS A 54 -1.02 3.35 28.24
N PHE A 55 -1.64 3.48 27.07
CA PHE A 55 -1.91 2.33 26.19
C PHE A 55 -0.63 1.69 25.64
N LEU A 56 0.38 2.49 25.23
CA LEU A 56 1.67 1.94 24.80
C LEU A 56 2.39 1.15 25.92
N ARG A 57 2.27 1.58 27.18
CA ARG A 57 2.79 0.82 28.33
C ARG A 57 2.05 -0.50 28.55
N GLN A 58 0.75 -0.54 28.29
CA GLN A 58 -0.03 -1.78 28.34
C GLN A 58 0.42 -2.77 27.25
N ALA A 59 0.61 -2.31 26.01
CA ALA A 59 1.13 -3.13 24.92
C ALA A 59 2.54 -3.66 25.21
N ILE A 60 3.42 -2.87 25.85
CA ILE A 60 4.72 -3.33 26.34
C ILE A 60 4.58 -4.51 27.31
N GLY A 61 3.55 -4.50 28.17
CA GLY A 61 3.24 -5.62 29.06
C GLY A 61 2.98 -6.92 28.30
N LEU A 62 2.12 -6.86 27.29
CA LEU A 62 1.77 -8.01 26.45
C LEU A 62 2.97 -8.52 25.63
N TYR A 63 3.69 -7.64 24.94
CA TYR A 63 4.89 -8.05 24.18
C TYR A 63 6.01 -8.60 25.08
N SER A 64 6.07 -8.20 26.36
CA SER A 64 7.02 -8.75 27.32
C SER A 64 6.68 -10.17 27.73
N GLN A 65 5.41 -10.56 27.76
CA GLN A 65 4.97 -11.93 28.07
C GLN A 65 5.38 -12.91 26.96
N ILE A 66 5.38 -12.44 25.70
CA ILE A 66 5.70 -13.24 24.50
C ILE A 66 7.20 -13.20 24.16
N GLY A 67 8.01 -12.37 24.85
CA GLY A 67 9.46 -12.28 24.61
C GLY A 67 9.88 -11.55 23.34
N ARG A 68 9.01 -10.69 22.79
CA ARG A 68 9.20 -9.93 21.53
C ARG A 68 10.05 -8.65 21.75
N LYS A 69 11.37 -8.84 21.84
CA LYS A 69 12.32 -7.77 22.24
C LYS A 69 12.41 -6.57 21.28
N ASN A 70 12.17 -6.78 19.99
CA ASN A 70 12.29 -5.71 18.99
C ASN A 70 11.12 -4.73 19.09
N GLU A 71 9.92 -5.28 19.26
CA GLU A 71 8.66 -4.58 19.45
C GLU A 71 8.70 -3.78 20.75
N LEU A 72 9.23 -4.37 21.83
CA LEU A 72 9.49 -3.64 23.08
C LEU A 72 10.42 -2.44 22.90
N LYS A 73 11.49 -2.59 22.10
CA LYS A 73 12.42 -1.49 21.81
C LYS A 73 11.74 -0.39 20.99
N ALA A 74 10.93 -0.76 20.00
CA ALA A 74 10.19 0.18 19.17
C ALA A 74 9.16 0.97 20.00
N LEU A 75 8.37 0.30 20.84
CA LEU A 75 7.37 0.95 21.70
C LEU A 75 8.00 1.91 22.71
N ARG A 76 9.13 1.53 23.32
CA ARG A 76 9.88 2.44 24.22
C ARG A 76 10.39 3.67 23.49
N SER A 77 10.93 3.48 22.27
CA SER A 77 11.36 4.59 21.43
C SER A 77 10.20 5.53 21.09
N LYS A 78 9.02 4.99 20.78
CA LYS A 78 7.83 5.78 20.46
C LYS A 78 7.32 6.57 21.67
N ILE A 79 7.34 5.98 22.87
CA ILE A 79 6.99 6.69 24.10
C ILE A 79 7.93 7.90 24.32
N SER A 80 9.24 7.74 24.08
CA SER A 80 10.18 8.85 24.18
C SER A 80 9.89 9.97 23.17
N GLU A 81 9.52 9.62 21.93
CA GLU A 81 9.10 10.58 20.91
C GLU A 81 7.84 11.35 21.34
N ILE A 82 6.85 10.66 21.91
CA ILE A 82 5.60 11.29 22.38
C ILE A 82 5.86 12.26 23.54
N TYR A 83 6.82 11.98 24.43
CA TYR A 83 7.20 12.94 25.47
C TYR A 83 7.75 14.25 24.90
N ILE A 84 8.54 14.17 23.83
CA ILE A 84 9.07 15.36 23.13
C ILE A 84 7.92 16.14 22.48
N LEU A 85 6.99 15.45 21.79
CA LEU A 85 5.81 16.09 21.21
C LEU A 85 4.93 16.78 22.26
N LYS A 86 4.77 16.15 23.42
CA LYS A 86 4.04 16.74 24.55
C LYS A 86 4.72 18.03 25.04
N GLU A 87 6.03 18.02 25.18
CA GLU A 87 6.81 19.19 25.62
C GLU A 87 6.70 20.35 24.60
N GLN A 88 6.86 20.05 23.30
CA GLN A 88 6.69 21.02 22.22
C GLN A 88 5.30 21.65 22.21
N SER A 89 4.25 20.84 22.42
CA SER A 89 2.87 21.37 22.48
C SER A 89 2.59 22.28 23.68
N ILE A 90 3.39 22.18 24.75
CA ILE A 90 3.28 23.07 25.92
C ILE A 90 4.02 24.38 25.65
N GLU A 91 5.15 24.34 24.96
CA GLU A 91 5.92 25.53 24.54
C GLU A 91 5.13 26.38 23.53
N GLU A 92 4.45 25.76 22.56
CA GLU A 92 3.59 26.46 21.59
C GLU A 92 2.45 27.24 22.26
N ILE A 93 1.93 26.77 23.41
CA ILE A 93 0.88 27.46 24.17
C ILE A 93 1.44 28.67 24.95
N GLN A 94 2.75 28.73 25.19
CA GLN A 94 3.39 29.83 25.91
C GLN A 94 3.93 30.94 24.99
N GLU A 95 4.02 30.70 23.68
CA GLU A 95 4.58 31.65 22.70
C GLU A 95 3.54 32.43 21.89
N GLU A 96 2.23 32.28 22.13
CA GLU A 96 1.25 33.23 21.58
C GLU A 96 1.39 34.58 22.29
N PRO A 97 1.82 35.66 21.61
CA PRO A 97 1.81 36.98 22.19
C PRO A 97 0.37 37.45 22.30
N GLU A 98 -0.07 37.81 23.51
CA GLU A 98 -1.26 38.65 23.68
C GLU A 98 -1.06 39.93 22.84
N GLU A 99 -1.76 40.04 21.71
CA GLU A 99 -1.93 41.28 20.96
C GLU A 99 -2.72 42.27 21.82
N ILE A 100 -2.00 42.96 22.71
CA ILE A 100 -2.47 44.18 23.34
C ILE A 100 -2.34 45.29 22.30
N GLN A 101 -3.48 45.80 21.82
CA GLN A 101 -3.56 47.06 21.10
C GLN A 101 -3.29 48.21 22.09
N GLU A 102 -2.16 48.91 21.96
CA GLU A 102 -1.94 50.20 22.60
C GLU A 102 -1.87 51.32 21.57
N GLU A 103 -2.73 52.34 21.75
CA GLU A 103 -2.51 53.70 21.24
C GLU A 103 -1.35 54.36 22.03
N PRO A 104 -0.63 55.34 21.44
CA PRO A 104 0.69 55.74 21.90
C PRO A 104 0.65 56.93 22.86
N GLU A 105 1.36 56.83 23.98
CA GLU A 105 1.92 58.00 24.66
C GLU A 105 3.43 57.88 24.84
N GLU A 106 4.11 58.95 24.41
CA GLU A 106 5.55 59.18 24.52
C GLU A 106 6.03 59.18 25.98
N ILE A 107 7.26 58.72 26.23
CA ILE A 107 8.39 59.50 26.78
C ILE A 107 9.62 58.59 27.01
N HIS A 108 10.77 59.12 26.57
CA HIS A 108 12.18 58.78 26.82
C HIS A 108 12.54 57.98 28.11
N GLU A 109 13.46 57.01 28.02
CA GLU A 109 14.94 57.11 28.17
C GLU A 109 15.57 55.73 28.48
N ALA A 110 16.76 55.46 27.95
CA ALA A 110 17.64 54.33 28.31
C ALA A 110 18.71 54.80 29.34
N PRO A 111 19.69 54.00 29.83
CA PRO A 111 19.92 52.55 29.78
C PRO A 111 20.32 51.93 31.16
N GLU A 112 20.48 50.61 31.26
CA GLU A 112 21.72 49.92 31.72
C GLU A 112 21.52 48.48 32.23
N LYS A 113 22.55 47.68 31.95
CA LYS A 113 22.76 46.28 32.33
C LYS A 113 23.08 46.16 33.83
N ILE A 114 22.76 45.01 34.45
CA ILE A 114 23.70 44.11 35.16
C ILE A 114 22.92 42.95 35.83
N GLN A 115 23.55 41.79 35.80
CA GLN A 115 23.11 40.48 36.26
C GLN A 115 23.22 40.27 37.79
N GLU A 116 22.59 39.17 38.23
CA GLU A 116 22.91 38.29 39.37
C GLU A 116 22.08 38.35 40.67
N LYS A 117 21.17 37.37 40.75
CA LYS A 117 21.01 36.34 41.82
C LYS A 117 20.93 36.80 43.29
N GLY A 118 19.74 36.56 43.87
CA GLY A 118 19.63 35.75 45.09
C GLY A 118 18.57 36.14 46.14
N LYS A 119 17.56 35.26 46.31
CA LYS A 119 16.84 34.88 47.56
C LYS A 119 15.98 35.90 48.34
N LYS A 120 14.75 35.42 48.65
CA LYS A 120 13.87 35.68 49.84
C LYS A 120 13.31 37.10 49.96
N LEU A 121 12.18 37.43 50.56
CA LEU A 121 10.91 36.87 51.10
C LEU A 121 10.15 38.17 51.52
N GLU A 122 8.82 38.15 51.68
CA GLU A 122 7.99 39.22 52.31
C GLU A 122 7.83 40.50 51.47
N ASP A 123 6.72 41.25 51.44
CA ASP A 123 5.40 41.10 52.02
C ASP A 123 4.53 42.23 51.41
N VAL A 124 3.23 41.95 51.28
CA VAL A 124 2.14 42.87 51.65
C VAL A 124 1.75 44.04 50.69
N LYS A 125 0.43 44.03 50.43
CA LYS A 125 -0.51 45.09 50.02
C LYS A 125 -0.70 45.40 48.53
N ARG A 126 -1.86 44.96 48.02
CA ARG A 126 -2.83 45.92 47.50
C ARG A 126 -4.24 45.62 48.01
N ASP A 127 -4.68 46.52 48.87
CA ASP A 127 -6.06 46.72 49.28
C ASP A 127 -6.86 47.43 48.17
N GLN A 128 -8.14 47.08 48.12
CA GLN A 128 -9.30 47.88 47.68
C GLN A 128 -9.62 47.98 46.18
N ILE A 129 -10.56 47.12 45.78
CA ILE A 129 -11.81 47.57 45.14
C ILE A 129 -12.99 46.99 45.93
N LYS A 130 -13.66 47.85 46.72
CA LYS A 130 -15.11 47.78 47.04
C LYS A 130 -15.81 48.55 45.91
N GLU A 131 -17.03 48.31 45.45
CA GLU A 131 -18.31 47.96 46.07
C GLU A 131 -19.24 47.73 44.84
N GLU A 132 -19.96 46.64 44.66
CA GLU A 132 -21.37 46.48 45.04
C GLU A 132 -21.81 45.04 44.68
N SER A 133 -22.15 44.22 45.68
CA SER A 133 -23.27 43.27 45.65
C SER A 133 -23.27 42.50 46.96
N SER A 134 -24.14 42.94 47.84
CA SER A 134 -24.35 42.50 49.21
C SER A 134 -24.95 41.09 49.34
N LYS A 135 -24.50 40.39 50.37
CA LYS A 135 -25.07 39.22 51.07
C LYS A 135 -24.89 37.84 50.43
N ASP A 136 -23.71 37.25 50.66
CA ASP A 136 -23.62 35.81 50.96
C ASP A 136 -23.02 35.69 52.35
N LEU A 137 -23.87 35.41 53.35
CA LEU A 137 -23.40 34.83 54.60
C LEU A 137 -22.85 33.46 54.22
N ILE A 138 -21.54 33.25 54.36
CA ILE A 138 -20.98 31.89 54.32
C ILE A 138 -21.55 31.18 55.56
N GLN A 139 -22.65 30.44 55.38
CA GLN A 139 -23.21 29.61 56.44
C GLN A 139 -22.25 28.45 56.67
N SER A 140 -21.66 28.39 57.87
CA SER A 140 -20.89 27.23 58.33
C SER A 140 -21.82 26.02 58.40
N PRO A 141 -21.33 24.78 58.15
CA PRO A 141 -22.11 23.56 58.36
C PRO A 141 -22.78 23.53 59.74
N GLU A 142 -22.10 24.02 60.78
CA GLU A 142 -22.61 24.09 62.15
C GLU A 142 -23.81 25.04 62.30
N ASN A 143 -23.85 26.14 61.54
CA ASN A 143 -24.96 27.09 61.56
C ASN A 143 -26.20 26.49 60.87
N LEU A 144 -26.00 25.74 59.78
CA LEU A 144 -27.09 25.02 59.09
C LEU A 144 -27.69 23.94 60.00
N MET A 145 -26.85 23.26 60.79
CA MET A 145 -27.31 22.29 61.78
C MET A 145 -28.14 22.94 62.90
N GLU A 146 -27.73 24.10 63.39
CA GLU A 146 -28.48 24.86 64.41
C GLU A 146 -29.81 25.41 63.85
N ASP A 147 -29.82 25.86 62.60
CA ASP A 147 -31.04 26.35 61.94
C ASP A 147 -32.02 25.20 61.63
N ALA A 148 -31.52 24.01 61.26
CA ALA A 148 -32.35 22.81 61.13
C ALA A 148 -33.01 22.40 62.46
N GLU A 149 -32.30 22.52 63.58
CA GLU A 149 -32.86 22.26 64.92
C GLU A 149 -33.96 23.28 65.28
N LYS A 150 -33.79 24.56 64.92
CA LYS A 150 -34.85 25.58 65.12
C LYS A 150 -36.10 25.27 64.29
N CYS A 151 -35.95 24.87 63.03
CA CYS A 151 -37.08 24.47 62.19
C CYS A 151 -37.79 23.21 62.74
N MET A 152 -37.04 22.28 63.34
CA MET A 152 -37.60 21.12 64.06
C MET A 152 -38.45 21.53 65.27
N GLU A 153 -38.04 22.56 66.03
CA GLU A 153 -38.84 23.10 67.14
C GLU A 153 -40.13 23.79 66.66
N LEU A 154 -40.11 24.39 65.47
CA LEU A 154 -41.24 25.08 64.86
C LEU A 154 -42.21 24.14 64.12
N ASN A 155 -41.89 22.84 64.00
CA ASN A 155 -42.60 21.84 63.18
C ASN A 155 -42.53 22.11 61.67
N GLU A 156 -41.53 22.84 61.21
CA GLU A 156 -41.23 23.11 59.80
C GLU A 156 -40.31 22.02 59.25
N PHE A 157 -40.85 20.79 59.18
CA PHE A 157 -40.06 19.58 58.91
C PHE A 157 -39.43 19.54 57.50
N GLU A 158 -40.01 20.24 56.52
CA GLU A 158 -39.47 20.27 55.15
C GLU A 158 -38.25 21.20 55.04
N GLU A 159 -38.32 22.37 55.67
CA GLU A 159 -37.22 23.34 55.72
C GLU A 159 -36.05 22.80 56.56
N ALA A 160 -36.34 22.06 57.65
CA ALA A 160 -35.31 21.36 58.42
C ALA A 160 -34.52 20.32 57.59
N LEU A 161 -35.18 19.62 56.66
CA LEU A 161 -34.53 18.64 55.79
C LEU A 161 -33.64 19.31 54.73
N GLU A 162 -34.06 20.45 54.19
CA GLU A 162 -33.24 21.23 53.25
C GLU A 162 -31.92 21.70 53.88
N PHE A 163 -31.97 22.17 55.13
CA PHE A 163 -30.76 22.55 55.87
C PHE A 163 -29.83 21.36 56.15
N TYR A 164 -30.36 20.17 56.45
CA TYR A 164 -29.54 18.97 56.61
C TYR A 164 -28.89 18.51 55.29
N ASP A 165 -29.59 18.62 54.15
CA ASP A 165 -29.03 18.29 52.83
C ASP A 165 -27.90 19.25 52.43
N GLU A 166 -28.05 20.56 52.73
CA GLU A 166 -27.00 21.55 52.53
C GLU A 166 -25.79 21.32 53.45
N ALA A 167 -26.01 20.96 54.71
CA ALA A 167 -24.93 20.60 55.64
C ALA A 167 -24.16 19.36 55.17
N ILE A 168 -24.83 18.33 54.65
CA ILE A 168 -24.18 17.13 54.08
C ILE A 168 -23.30 17.50 52.89
N LYS A 169 -23.75 18.41 52.02
CA LYS A 169 -22.98 18.86 50.87
C LYS A 169 -21.67 19.51 51.30
N LEU A 170 -21.71 20.40 52.30
CA LEU A 170 -20.51 21.05 52.84
C LEU A 170 -19.59 20.06 53.58
N TYR A 171 -20.14 19.09 54.34
CA TYR A 171 -19.31 18.07 54.99
C TYR A 171 -18.66 17.08 54.00
N ARG A 172 -19.28 16.82 52.84
CA ARG A 172 -18.66 16.06 51.74
C ARG A 172 -17.51 16.82 51.10
N GLU A 173 -17.67 18.12 50.88
CA GLU A 173 -16.60 18.98 50.36
C GLU A 173 -15.42 19.07 51.34
N ALA A 174 -15.69 19.00 52.65
CA ALA A 174 -14.68 18.93 53.71
C ALA A 174 -14.13 17.50 54.00
N ASN A 175 -14.62 16.48 53.30
CA ASN A 175 -14.25 15.06 53.45
C ASN A 175 -14.41 14.52 54.89
N ASN A 176 -15.44 14.97 55.61
CA ASN A 176 -15.69 14.61 57.02
C ASN A 176 -16.84 13.58 57.13
N GLU A 177 -16.54 12.31 56.84
CA GLU A 177 -17.52 11.22 56.82
C GLU A 177 -18.22 10.99 58.17
N SER A 178 -17.53 11.23 59.28
CA SER A 178 -18.09 11.03 60.63
C SER A 178 -19.21 12.02 60.98
N GLU A 179 -19.19 13.23 60.42
CA GLU A 179 -20.27 14.20 60.66
C GLU A 179 -21.46 13.94 59.72
N ILE A 180 -21.20 13.48 58.49
CA ILE A 180 -22.27 13.08 57.55
C ILE A 180 -23.16 11.99 58.17
N GLU A 181 -22.56 11.00 58.84
CA GLU A 181 -23.31 9.93 59.50
C GLU A 181 -24.21 10.46 60.63
N LYS A 182 -23.74 11.45 61.40
CA LYS A 182 -24.56 12.14 62.42
C LYS A 182 -25.71 12.94 61.82
N VAL A 183 -25.50 13.60 60.66
CA VAL A 183 -26.59 14.32 59.97
C VAL A 183 -27.68 13.34 59.52
N TYR A 184 -27.30 12.16 59.01
CA TYR A 184 -28.28 11.13 58.64
C TYR A 184 -29.10 10.62 59.84
N GLU A 185 -28.50 10.43 61.02
CA GLU A 185 -29.25 10.09 62.24
C GLU A 185 -30.27 11.18 62.65
N LEU A 186 -29.95 12.46 62.40
CA LEU A 186 -30.84 13.58 62.69
C LEU A 186 -31.99 13.68 61.68
N ILE A 187 -31.73 13.36 60.40
CA ILE A 187 -32.77 13.23 59.38
C ILE A 187 -33.78 12.15 59.76
N GLU A 188 -33.33 10.98 60.25
CA GLU A 188 -34.24 9.92 60.72
C GLU A 188 -35.14 10.41 61.87
N LYS A 189 -34.57 11.14 62.85
CA LYS A 189 -35.33 11.75 63.94
C LYS A 189 -36.34 12.79 63.44
N CYS A 190 -36.02 13.54 62.38
CA CYS A 190 -36.93 14.48 61.73
C CYS A 190 -38.17 13.77 61.14
N TYR A 191 -37.96 12.67 60.41
CA TYR A 191 -39.06 11.88 59.87
C TYR A 191 -39.95 11.27 60.96
N ASP A 192 -39.36 10.74 62.04
CA ASP A 192 -40.10 10.21 63.18
C ASP A 192 -40.96 11.29 63.88
N ALA A 193 -40.43 12.51 64.00
CA ALA A 193 -41.16 13.65 64.56
C ALA A 193 -42.33 14.08 63.67
N LYS A 194 -42.11 14.15 62.34
CA LYS A 194 -43.15 14.45 61.34
C LYS A 194 -44.30 13.45 61.39
N ILE A 195 -43.99 12.16 61.51
CA ILE A 195 -45.01 11.08 61.61
C ILE A 195 -45.80 11.22 62.91
N LYS A 196 -45.15 11.49 64.05
CA LYS A 196 -45.84 11.70 65.34
C LYS A 196 -46.74 12.94 65.32
N PHE A 197 -46.32 14.00 64.64
CA PHE A 197 -47.14 15.20 64.44
C PHE A 197 -48.39 14.93 63.61
N LEU A 198 -48.25 14.18 62.51
CA LEU A 198 -49.36 13.80 61.64
C LEU A 198 -50.32 12.77 62.26
N THR A 199 -49.86 11.98 63.23
CA THR A 199 -50.63 10.90 63.88
C THR A 199 -51.19 11.27 65.26
N GLY A 200 -50.98 12.49 65.75
CA GLY A 200 -51.54 12.99 67.01
C GLY A 200 -53.07 13.12 67.00
N PRO A 201 -53.78 12.75 68.10
CA PRO A 201 -55.24 12.68 68.12
C PRO A 201 -55.86 14.08 68.13
N LYS A 202 -56.58 14.43 67.05
CA LYS A 202 -57.44 15.62 67.01
C LYS A 202 -58.59 15.47 68.02
N LYS A 203 -58.43 16.15 69.15
CA LYS A 203 -59.51 16.49 70.10
C LYS A 203 -60.64 17.19 69.36
N GLY A 204 -61.86 16.72 69.60
CA GLY A 204 -63.07 17.24 68.97
C GLY A 204 -63.70 18.44 69.66
N VAL A 205 -64.76 18.89 68.97
CA VAL A 205 -65.94 19.67 69.42
C VAL A 205 -65.67 21.21 69.44
N PRO A 206 -66.57 22.11 68.94
CA PRO A 206 -68.03 22.01 68.99
C PRO A 206 -68.82 22.41 67.72
N LYS A 207 -69.90 21.68 67.43
CA LYS A 207 -71.10 22.28 66.83
C LYS A 207 -72.34 21.68 67.46
N ALA A 208 -73.05 22.54 68.19
CA ALA A 208 -74.32 22.30 68.82
C ALA A 208 -75.39 22.01 67.76
N GLY A 209 -76.15 20.93 67.96
CA GLY A 209 -77.45 20.70 67.36
C GLY A 209 -78.45 20.54 68.50
N ILE A 210 -79.32 21.53 68.66
CA ILE A 210 -80.50 21.49 69.54
C ILE A 210 -81.66 21.05 68.66
N GLU A 211 -82.26 19.90 68.95
CA GLU A 211 -83.61 19.55 68.53
C GLU A 211 -84.53 19.73 69.75
N GLU A 212 -85.52 20.61 69.64
CA GLU A 212 -86.72 20.60 70.49
C GLU A 212 -87.95 20.60 69.57
N GLU A 213 -88.76 19.55 69.69
CA GLU A 213 -90.17 19.57 69.32
C GLU A 213 -90.99 20.08 70.53
N ALA A 214 -91.79 21.12 70.31
CA ALA A 214 -92.98 21.36 71.11
C ALA A 214 -94.08 22.00 70.25
N ILE A 215 -95.27 21.43 70.37
CA ILE A 215 -96.49 21.65 69.58
C ILE A 215 -97.46 22.57 70.35
N LYS A 216 -98.32 23.28 69.57
CA LYS A 216 -99.58 24.02 69.89
C LYS A 216 -99.39 25.47 70.36
N VAL A 217 -100.17 26.49 69.93
CA VAL A 217 -101.55 26.56 69.40
C VAL A 217 -101.78 27.97 68.77
N GLU A 218 -102.65 28.03 67.73
CA GLU A 218 -103.51 29.14 67.24
C GLU A 218 -102.95 30.55 66.93
N GLU A 219 -103.56 31.39 66.10
CA GLU A 219 -104.29 31.30 64.82
C GLU A 219 -104.13 32.73 64.21
N GLU A 220 -104.48 32.92 62.93
CA GLU A 220 -104.51 34.22 62.21
C GLU A 220 -103.19 34.74 61.56
N ALA A 221 -102.52 33.89 60.77
CA ALA A 221 -101.43 34.30 59.87
C ALA A 221 -101.66 33.84 58.42
N THR A 222 -102.29 34.66 57.58
CA THR A 222 -102.50 34.36 56.15
C THR A 222 -101.85 35.38 55.19
N LYS A 223 -100.79 36.08 55.64
CA LYS A 223 -99.92 36.88 54.75
C LYS A 223 -98.40 36.69 54.93
N ALA A 224 -97.91 36.27 56.11
CA ALA A 224 -96.46 36.11 56.37
C ALA A 224 -95.87 34.74 55.94
N GLU A 225 -96.71 33.71 55.79
CA GLU A 225 -96.25 32.34 55.46
C GLU A 225 -96.01 32.14 53.95
N ILE A 226 -96.69 32.93 53.10
CA ILE A 226 -96.46 32.96 51.65
C ILE A 226 -95.11 33.65 51.33
N GLU A 227 -94.75 34.74 52.04
CA GLU A 227 -93.46 35.42 51.87
C GLU A 227 -92.26 34.58 52.34
N LYS A 228 -92.39 33.80 53.41
CA LYS A 228 -91.30 32.90 53.85
C LYS A 228 -91.07 31.74 52.85
N LYS A 229 -92.14 31.13 52.32
CA LYS A 229 -92.03 30.09 51.28
C LYS A 229 -91.42 30.63 49.98
N GLN A 230 -91.77 31.86 49.58
CA GLN A 230 -91.17 32.51 48.42
C GLN A 230 -89.68 32.80 48.61
N LYS A 231 -89.27 33.32 49.77
CA LYS A 231 -87.86 33.57 50.08
C LYS A 231 -87.00 32.30 50.16
N VAL A 232 -87.57 31.19 50.63
CA VAL A 232 -86.87 29.88 50.63
C VAL A 232 -86.69 29.37 49.21
N LYS A 233 -87.73 29.45 48.37
CA LYS A 233 -87.63 29.02 46.96
C LYS A 233 -86.63 29.85 46.15
N GLU A 234 -86.61 31.17 46.34
CA GLU A 234 -85.63 32.07 45.71
C GLU A 234 -84.18 31.79 46.18
N TYR A 235 -84.02 31.35 47.43
CA TYR A 235 -82.71 30.95 47.96
C TYR A 235 -82.23 29.62 47.36
N GLU A 236 -83.12 28.63 47.24
CA GLU A 236 -82.84 27.35 46.58
C GLU A 236 -82.48 27.53 45.11
N GLU A 237 -83.22 28.36 44.36
CA GLU A 237 -82.91 28.67 42.96
C GLU A 237 -81.57 29.40 42.78
N ARG A 238 -81.19 30.25 43.75
CA ARG A 238 -79.88 30.91 43.76
C ARG A 238 -78.74 29.92 44.04
N LYS A 239 -78.97 28.97 44.94
CA LYS A 239 -78.03 27.89 45.28
C LYS A 239 -77.78 26.97 44.09
N VAL A 240 -78.83 26.59 43.35
CA VAL A 240 -78.68 25.75 42.14
C VAL A 240 -77.87 26.46 41.05
N LYS A 241 -78.11 27.76 40.84
CA LYS A 241 -77.30 28.56 39.91
C LYS A 241 -75.86 28.71 40.35
N GLU A 242 -75.63 28.87 41.67
CA GLU A 242 -74.29 28.91 42.26
C GLU A 242 -73.54 27.58 42.00
N THR A 243 -74.21 26.43 42.16
CA THR A 243 -73.61 25.12 41.89
C THR A 243 -73.32 24.91 40.39
N GLU A 244 -74.24 25.28 39.50
CA GLU A 244 -74.03 25.15 38.05
C GLU A 244 -72.85 26.00 37.55
N ILE A 245 -72.72 27.24 38.04
CA ILE A 245 -71.59 28.13 37.70
C ILE A 245 -70.28 27.60 38.28
N SER A 246 -70.32 27.02 39.49
CA SER A 246 -69.15 26.41 40.12
C SER A 246 -68.65 25.19 39.36
N ASP A 247 -69.55 24.28 38.95
CA ASP A 247 -69.20 23.09 38.18
C ASP A 247 -68.55 23.46 36.83
N GLN A 248 -69.10 24.46 36.15
CA GLN A 248 -68.50 25.01 34.92
C GLN A 248 -67.12 25.63 35.17
N GLY A 249 -66.95 26.35 36.28
CA GLY A 249 -65.66 26.91 36.69
C GLY A 249 -64.59 25.84 36.88
N TYR A 250 -64.93 24.73 37.56
CA TYR A 250 -64.01 23.62 37.77
C TYR A 250 -63.68 22.85 36.49
N GLU A 251 -64.65 22.62 35.61
CA GLU A 251 -64.41 21.96 34.31
C GLU A 251 -63.44 22.77 33.43
N ILE A 252 -63.55 24.10 33.45
CA ILE A 252 -62.63 25.00 32.73
C ILE A 252 -61.23 24.96 33.36
N MET A 253 -61.13 24.94 34.70
CA MET A 253 -59.85 24.80 35.39
C MET A 253 -59.16 23.47 35.11
N GLU A 254 -59.91 22.38 35.00
CA GLU A 254 -59.37 21.06 34.64
C GLU A 254 -58.78 21.08 33.23
N LYS A 255 -59.50 21.64 32.25
CA LYS A 255 -58.98 21.83 30.88
C LYS A 255 -57.74 22.73 30.85
N ALA A 256 -57.71 23.78 31.67
CA ALA A 256 -56.54 24.65 31.80
C ALA A 256 -55.33 23.86 32.33
N ALA A 257 -55.53 23.00 33.34
CA ALA A 257 -54.48 22.14 33.89
C ALA A 257 -53.95 21.11 32.89
N GLU A 258 -54.79 20.60 31.99
CA GLU A 258 -54.34 19.74 30.88
C GLU A 258 -53.45 20.50 29.89
N LEU A 259 -53.82 21.73 29.52
CA LEU A 259 -53.00 22.57 28.63
C LEU A 259 -51.66 22.95 29.27
N MET A 260 -51.60 23.07 30.61
CA MET A 260 -50.33 23.23 31.33
C MET A 260 -49.38 22.05 31.13
N LYS A 261 -49.90 20.81 31.12
CA LYS A 261 -49.08 19.61 30.90
C LYS A 261 -48.46 19.58 29.50
N VAL A 262 -49.15 20.18 28.52
CA VAL A 262 -48.68 20.30 27.13
C VAL A 262 -47.84 21.58 26.91
N LEU A 263 -47.56 22.34 27.98
CA LEU A 263 -46.82 23.61 27.95
C LEU A 263 -47.49 24.71 27.11
N ASP A 264 -48.80 24.59 26.87
CA ASP A 264 -49.60 25.64 26.22
C ASP A 264 -50.08 26.68 27.24
N PHE A 265 -49.10 27.43 27.76
CA PHE A 265 -49.31 28.43 28.80
C PHE A 265 -50.27 29.54 28.40
N ASP A 266 -50.36 29.85 27.11
CA ASP A 266 -51.19 30.94 26.59
C ASP A 266 -52.67 30.55 26.59
N ASN A 267 -53.00 29.34 26.13
CA ASN A 267 -54.38 28.86 26.17
C ASN A 267 -54.79 28.45 27.59
N ALA A 268 -53.89 27.87 28.39
CA ALA A 268 -54.15 27.62 29.82
C ALA A 268 -54.49 28.92 30.57
N SER A 269 -53.75 30.00 30.32
CA SER A 269 -54.03 31.31 30.95
C SER A 269 -55.39 31.88 30.55
N LYS A 270 -55.86 31.66 29.31
CA LYS A 270 -57.19 32.10 28.88
C LYS A 270 -58.30 31.36 29.65
N LEU A 271 -58.22 30.03 29.72
CA LEU A 271 -59.19 29.22 30.45
C LEU A 271 -59.23 29.57 31.95
N TYR A 272 -58.07 29.78 32.59
CA TYR A 272 -58.07 30.26 33.98
C TYR A 272 -58.73 31.64 34.16
N ASN A 273 -58.59 32.56 33.20
CA ASN A 273 -59.31 33.85 33.27
C ASN A 273 -60.83 33.67 33.09
N GLU A 274 -61.27 32.77 32.21
CA GLU A 274 -62.69 32.42 32.04
C GLU A 274 -63.29 31.83 33.33
N ALA A 275 -62.59 30.88 33.97
CA ALA A 275 -62.99 30.33 35.26
C ALA A 275 -63.05 31.43 36.35
N LEU A 276 -62.08 32.34 36.35
CA LEU A 276 -62.00 33.44 37.31
C LEU A 276 -63.19 34.41 37.18
N ASP A 277 -63.69 34.65 35.97
CA ASP A 277 -64.89 35.46 35.75
C ASP A 277 -66.18 34.75 36.22
N LEU A 278 -66.26 33.42 36.06
CA LEU A 278 -67.34 32.61 36.65
C LEU A 278 -67.32 32.69 38.19
N PHE A 279 -66.16 32.51 38.84
CA PHE A 279 -66.05 32.58 40.31
C PHE A 279 -66.28 34.00 40.87
N LYS A 280 -65.95 35.05 40.13
CA LYS A 280 -66.32 36.44 40.47
C LYS A 280 -67.83 36.64 40.49
N SER A 281 -68.56 36.04 39.54
CA SER A 281 -70.02 36.20 39.44
C SER A 281 -70.78 35.64 40.65
N ILE A 282 -70.21 34.63 41.31
CA ILE A 282 -70.73 34.00 42.53
C ILE A 282 -70.02 34.45 43.82
N ASN A 283 -69.05 35.37 43.73
CA ASN A 283 -68.29 35.95 44.84
C ASN A 283 -67.51 34.94 45.70
N TRP A 284 -66.94 33.92 45.08
CA TRP A 284 -66.12 32.89 45.73
C TRP A 284 -64.65 33.35 45.82
N GLN A 285 -64.31 34.05 46.90
CA GLN A 285 -63.02 34.73 47.04
C GLN A 285 -61.82 33.77 47.12
N ARG A 286 -62.01 32.57 47.67
CA ARG A 286 -60.92 31.58 47.83
C ARG A 286 -60.43 31.08 46.47
N GLU A 287 -61.36 30.72 45.60
CA GLU A 287 -61.10 30.18 44.25
C GLU A 287 -60.52 31.28 43.35
N ILE A 288 -60.97 32.53 43.50
CA ILE A 288 -60.36 33.68 42.82
C ILE A 288 -58.90 33.85 43.24
N GLN A 289 -58.56 33.69 44.53
CA GLN A 289 -57.17 33.76 45.00
C GLN A 289 -56.31 32.62 44.45
N GLU A 290 -56.84 31.40 44.43
CA GLU A 290 -56.16 30.21 43.92
C GLU A 290 -55.87 30.28 42.40
N ILE A 291 -56.83 30.78 41.61
CA ILE A 291 -56.61 30.96 40.18
C ILE A 291 -55.58 32.07 39.92
N ASN A 292 -55.62 33.16 40.68
CA ASN A 292 -54.65 34.24 40.55
C ASN A 292 -53.22 33.78 40.89
N SER A 293 -53.04 32.98 41.95
CA SER A 293 -51.72 32.41 42.28
C SER A 293 -51.23 31.46 41.18
N THR A 294 -52.13 30.65 40.61
CA THR A 294 -51.84 29.75 39.48
C THR A 294 -51.44 30.53 38.23
N LEU A 295 -52.10 31.64 37.91
CA LEU A 295 -51.74 32.52 36.79
C LEU A 295 -50.36 33.18 36.98
N VAL A 296 -49.99 33.54 38.21
CA VAL A 296 -48.64 34.05 38.53
C VAL A 296 -47.59 32.96 38.32
N TYR A 297 -47.87 31.75 38.81
CA TYR A 297 -47.02 30.58 38.60
C TYR A 297 -46.81 30.31 37.10
N LEU A 298 -47.89 30.29 36.31
CA LEU A 298 -47.85 30.08 34.85
C LEU A 298 -46.96 31.09 34.12
N LYS A 299 -47.07 32.38 34.48
CA LYS A 299 -46.24 33.43 33.88
C LYS A 299 -44.76 33.23 34.22
N LYS A 300 -44.45 32.84 35.46
CA LYS A 300 -43.08 32.56 35.90
C LYS A 300 -42.51 31.34 35.16
N GLU A 301 -43.31 30.30 35.04
CA GLU A 301 -42.92 29.04 34.40
C GLU A 301 -42.70 29.19 32.90
N LYS A 302 -43.60 29.88 32.19
CA LYS A 302 -43.42 30.24 30.78
C LYS A 302 -42.11 30.99 30.54
N LYS A 303 -41.78 31.95 31.42
CA LYS A 303 -40.53 32.73 31.31
C LYS A 303 -39.29 31.86 31.56
N ARG A 304 -39.37 30.87 32.45
CA ARG A 304 -38.29 29.91 32.71
C ARG A 304 -37.98 29.08 31.47
N ILE A 305 -39.00 28.45 30.90
CA ILE A 305 -38.85 27.58 29.71
C ILE A 305 -38.34 28.37 28.49
N LEU A 306 -38.84 29.59 28.27
CA LEU A 306 -38.34 30.43 27.17
C LEU A 306 -36.85 30.76 27.33
N LYS A 307 -36.38 31.03 28.55
CA LYS A 307 -34.94 31.27 28.81
C LYS A 307 -34.12 30.00 28.55
N GLU A 308 -34.60 28.83 28.99
CA GLU A 308 -33.91 27.56 28.75
C GLU A 308 -33.79 27.25 27.25
N LEU A 309 -34.86 27.49 26.48
CA LEU A 309 -34.83 27.33 25.01
C LEU A 309 -33.83 28.27 24.34
N GLU A 310 -33.73 29.51 24.78
CA GLU A 310 -32.76 30.47 24.26
C GLU A 310 -31.33 30.04 24.57
N ILE A 311 -31.05 29.61 25.81
CA ILE A 311 -29.75 29.08 26.20
C ILE A 311 -29.39 27.86 25.35
N LYS A 312 -30.35 26.96 25.10
CA LYS A 312 -30.13 25.77 24.26
C LYS A 312 -29.77 26.15 22.82
N LYS A 313 -30.49 27.09 22.22
CA LYS A 313 -30.20 27.61 20.87
C LYS A 313 -28.82 28.26 20.78
N GLN A 314 -28.42 29.00 21.81
CA GLN A 314 -27.09 29.63 21.85
C GLN A 314 -25.96 28.59 21.97
N LYS A 315 -26.17 27.53 22.76
CA LYS A 315 -25.22 26.41 22.86
C LYS A 315 -25.07 25.68 21.53
N GLU A 316 -26.19 25.33 20.90
CA GLU A 316 -26.19 24.65 19.59
C GLU A 316 -25.51 25.49 18.50
N LYS A 317 -25.73 26.82 18.49
CA LYS A 317 -25.05 27.72 17.57
C LYS A 317 -23.53 27.73 17.78
N LYS A 318 -23.07 27.80 19.04
CA LYS A 318 -21.63 27.75 19.38
C LYS A 318 -20.99 26.42 19.03
N GLU A 319 -21.71 25.32 19.20
CA GLU A 319 -21.24 23.98 18.85
C GLU A 319 -21.04 23.83 17.34
N ILE A 320 -21.99 24.33 16.53
CA ILE A 320 -21.87 24.35 15.07
C ILE A 320 -20.69 25.22 14.61
N GLU A 321 -20.49 26.39 15.23
CA GLU A 321 -19.38 27.29 14.91
C GLU A 321 -18.02 26.65 15.24
N LEU A 322 -17.90 25.99 16.39
CA LEU A 322 -16.70 25.25 16.79
C LEU A 322 -16.40 24.09 15.83
N GLU A 323 -17.42 23.36 15.38
CA GLU A 323 -17.26 22.24 14.44
C GLU A 323 -16.80 22.74 13.04
N GLN A 324 -17.35 23.88 12.59
CA GLN A 324 -16.91 24.50 11.35
C GLN A 324 -15.45 24.95 11.38
N GLU A 325 -14.99 25.48 12.51
CA GLU A 325 -13.60 25.91 12.66
C GLU A 325 -12.63 24.72 12.66
N LYS A 326 -12.95 23.65 13.40
CA LYS A 326 -12.18 22.40 13.37
C LYS A 326 -12.08 21.81 11.96
N SER A 327 -13.17 21.86 11.19
CA SER A 327 -13.15 21.39 9.80
C SER A 327 -12.20 22.21 8.92
N ARG A 328 -12.07 23.52 9.15
CA ARG A 328 -11.14 24.38 8.39
C ARG A 328 -9.69 24.08 8.75
N GLU A 329 -9.38 23.90 10.03
CA GLU A 329 -8.04 23.51 10.48
C GLU A 329 -7.59 22.17 9.88
N ILE A 330 -8.50 21.19 9.79
CA ILE A 330 -8.23 19.89 9.14
C ILE A 330 -7.94 20.08 7.64
N ASP A 331 -8.72 20.92 6.96
CA ASP A 331 -8.51 21.19 5.54
C ASP A 331 -7.19 21.93 5.26
N GLU A 332 -6.80 22.87 6.13
CA GLU A 332 -5.53 23.61 6.02
C GLU A 332 -4.32 22.72 6.31
N THR A 333 -4.37 21.91 7.36
CA THR A 333 -3.32 20.93 7.66
C THR A 333 -3.18 19.89 6.55
N ALA A 334 -4.28 19.46 5.93
CA ALA A 334 -4.26 18.58 4.77
C ALA A 334 -3.57 19.24 3.56
N LYS A 335 -3.87 20.51 3.26
CA LYS A 335 -3.22 21.27 2.18
C LYS A 335 -1.71 21.39 2.40
N HIS A 336 -1.28 21.81 3.58
CA HIS A 336 0.14 21.91 3.90
C HIS A 336 0.87 20.57 3.80
N ARG A 337 0.23 19.48 4.23
CA ARG A 337 0.79 18.14 4.07
C ARG A 337 0.94 17.75 2.60
N THR A 338 -0.03 18.08 1.75
CA THR A 338 0.06 17.80 0.31
C THR A 338 1.15 18.61 -0.37
N GLU A 339 1.27 19.90 -0.08
CA GLU A 339 2.31 20.78 -0.61
C GLU A 339 3.71 20.31 -0.21
N PHE A 340 3.89 19.95 1.07
CA PHE A 340 5.15 19.40 1.57
C PHE A 340 5.56 18.11 0.83
N MET A 341 4.61 17.19 0.62
CA MET A 341 4.86 15.95 -0.11
C MET A 341 5.19 16.19 -1.59
N GLU A 342 4.62 17.22 -2.21
CA GLU A 342 4.93 17.63 -3.58
C GLU A 342 6.31 18.25 -3.71
N GLU A 343 6.70 19.13 -2.79
CA GLU A 343 8.06 19.68 -2.74
C GLU A 343 9.12 18.61 -2.55
N GLU A 344 8.86 17.62 -1.68
CA GLU A 344 9.80 16.52 -1.44
C GLU A 344 9.95 15.64 -2.68
N LYS A 345 8.85 15.33 -3.37
CA LYS A 345 8.88 14.62 -4.66
C LYS A 345 9.67 15.41 -5.71
N PHE A 346 9.48 16.72 -5.77
CA PHE A 346 10.20 17.59 -6.70
C PHE A 346 11.71 17.59 -6.44
N LYS A 347 12.13 17.68 -5.17
CA LYS A 347 13.55 17.58 -4.77
C LYS A 347 14.16 16.24 -5.19
N ARG A 348 13.49 15.13 -4.91
CA ARG A 348 13.94 13.77 -5.30
C ARG A 348 14.08 13.63 -6.82
N LEU A 349 13.11 14.14 -7.60
CA LEU A 349 13.18 14.11 -9.05
C LEU A 349 14.34 14.96 -9.59
N SER A 350 14.58 16.13 -9.02
CA SER A 350 15.71 16.99 -9.40
C SER A 350 17.07 16.33 -9.14
N GLU A 351 17.22 15.64 -8.01
CA GLU A 351 18.45 14.89 -7.69
C GLU A 351 18.68 13.72 -8.64
N ILE A 352 17.62 12.98 -9.01
CA ILE A 352 17.72 11.89 -9.99
C ILE A 352 18.14 12.44 -11.35
N GLU A 353 17.59 13.57 -11.78
CA GLU A 353 17.92 14.17 -13.07
C GLU A 353 19.38 14.64 -13.13
N LYS A 354 19.90 15.25 -12.05
CA LYS A 354 21.32 15.61 -11.96
C LYS A 354 22.24 14.39 -12.08
N LYS A 355 21.92 13.30 -11.37
CA LYS A 355 22.69 12.05 -11.46
C LYS A 355 22.69 11.46 -12.87
N LYS A 356 21.55 11.53 -13.58
CA LYS A 356 21.48 11.09 -14.98
C LYS A 356 22.35 11.94 -15.89
N GLN A 357 22.36 13.27 -15.72
CA GLN A 357 23.22 14.16 -16.50
C GLN A 357 24.70 13.86 -16.25
N GLU A 358 25.10 13.65 -15.00
CA GLU A 358 26.47 13.24 -14.62
C GLU A 358 26.86 11.85 -15.16
N GLU A 359 25.89 10.96 -15.36
CA GLU A 359 26.08 9.65 -16.00
C GLU A 359 26.24 9.78 -17.51
N GLU A 360 25.42 10.62 -18.16
CA GLU A 360 25.51 10.88 -19.60
C GLU A 360 26.82 11.56 -19.99
N GLU A 361 27.26 12.57 -19.24
CA GLU A 361 28.55 13.23 -19.47
C GLU A 361 29.73 12.27 -19.33
N PHE A 362 29.68 11.37 -18.34
CA PHE A 362 30.69 10.35 -18.13
C PHE A 362 30.74 9.34 -19.29
N LEU A 363 29.58 8.90 -19.78
CA LEU A 363 29.51 8.02 -20.95
C LEU A 363 30.10 8.68 -22.20
N LYS A 364 29.81 9.96 -22.43
CA LYS A 364 30.41 10.72 -23.55
C LYS A 364 31.93 10.75 -23.49
N GLN A 365 32.51 10.95 -22.31
CA GLN A 365 33.98 10.90 -22.14
C GLN A 365 34.56 9.52 -22.49
N ILE A 366 33.88 8.45 -22.11
CA ILE A 366 34.30 7.09 -22.47
C ILE A 366 34.22 6.88 -23.98
N ASP A 367 33.12 7.30 -24.62
CA ASP A 367 32.93 7.16 -26.06
C ASP A 367 34.02 7.91 -26.84
N GLU A 368 34.37 9.14 -26.44
CA GLU A 368 35.44 9.93 -27.06
C GLU A 368 36.81 9.21 -26.98
N LEU A 369 37.14 8.61 -25.83
CA LEU A 369 38.38 7.84 -25.67
C LEU A 369 38.37 6.56 -26.51
N VAL A 370 37.23 5.88 -26.64
CA VAL A 370 37.10 4.70 -27.51
C VAL A 370 37.32 5.09 -28.98
N ASP A 371 36.70 6.16 -29.43
CA ASP A 371 36.84 6.68 -30.80
C ASP A 371 38.30 7.06 -31.12
N GLU A 372 39.03 7.64 -30.16
CA GLU A 372 40.46 7.92 -30.31
C GLU A 372 41.27 6.63 -30.50
N ALA A 373 41.05 5.63 -29.64
CA ALA A 373 41.72 4.34 -29.71
C ALA A 373 41.44 3.60 -31.04
N GLU A 374 40.19 3.64 -31.51
CA GLU A 374 39.80 3.03 -32.77
C GLU A 374 40.40 3.75 -33.99
N SER A 375 40.43 5.08 -33.96
CA SER A 375 41.06 5.91 -35.00
C SER A 375 42.56 5.63 -35.13
N LEU A 376 43.25 5.49 -34.00
CA LEU A 376 44.67 5.10 -33.96
C LEU A 376 44.89 3.70 -34.54
N ASN A 377 44.04 2.74 -34.19
CA ASN A 377 44.16 1.37 -34.72
C ASN A 377 43.90 1.33 -36.22
N LEU A 378 42.84 2.01 -36.69
CA LEU A 378 42.45 2.02 -38.09
C LEU A 378 43.53 2.65 -38.98
N SER A 379 44.06 3.81 -38.58
CA SER A 379 45.12 4.49 -39.34
C SER A 379 46.38 3.63 -39.45
N TYR A 380 46.77 2.92 -38.38
CA TYR A 380 47.91 2.02 -38.39
C TYR A 380 47.71 0.80 -39.28
N GLU A 381 46.55 0.14 -39.21
CA GLU A 381 46.25 -1.02 -40.06
C GLU A 381 46.21 -0.65 -41.55
N GLN A 382 45.73 0.56 -41.87
CA GLN A 382 45.77 1.08 -43.24
C GLN A 382 47.21 1.28 -43.73
N GLU A 383 48.07 1.89 -42.91
CA GLU A 383 49.47 2.10 -43.26
C GLU A 383 50.21 0.77 -43.43
N LYS A 384 49.93 -0.21 -42.56
CA LYS A 384 50.46 -1.57 -42.66
C LYS A 384 50.08 -2.24 -43.97
N LYS A 385 48.82 -2.12 -44.40
CA LYS A 385 48.36 -2.64 -45.70
C LYS A 385 49.04 -1.95 -46.89
N LYS A 386 49.27 -0.64 -46.83
CA LYS A 386 49.98 0.11 -47.89
C LYS A 386 51.44 -0.31 -47.98
N ALA A 387 52.13 -0.38 -46.86
CA ALA A 387 53.53 -0.79 -46.79
C ALA A 387 53.75 -2.19 -47.40
N VAL A 388 52.86 -3.14 -47.11
CA VAL A 388 52.90 -4.48 -47.71
C VAL A 388 52.72 -4.44 -49.23
N LYS A 389 51.78 -3.64 -49.75
CA LYS A 389 51.55 -3.48 -51.20
C LYS A 389 52.74 -2.84 -51.92
N GLU A 390 53.34 -1.84 -51.30
CA GLU A 390 54.48 -1.10 -51.84
C GLU A 390 55.82 -1.82 -51.62
N LYS A 391 55.82 -2.97 -50.93
CA LYS A 391 57.02 -3.67 -50.44
C LYS A 391 57.94 -2.72 -49.65
N ARG A 392 57.36 -1.71 -49.01
CA ARG A 392 58.02 -0.73 -48.16
C ARG A 392 57.95 -1.19 -46.71
N PHE A 393 58.97 -0.86 -45.94
CA PHE A 393 59.01 -1.15 -44.51
C PHE A 393 58.28 -0.08 -43.70
N ILE A 394 57.58 -0.49 -42.66
CA ILE A 394 56.88 0.42 -41.74
C ILE A 394 57.87 0.89 -40.68
N GLU A 395 58.40 2.10 -40.84
CA GLU A 395 59.29 2.72 -39.85
C GLU A 395 58.53 3.34 -38.66
N LEU A 396 57.21 3.52 -38.80
CA LEU A 396 56.37 4.13 -37.78
C LEU A 396 56.33 3.26 -36.51
N GLU A 397 56.48 3.85 -35.33
CA GLU A 397 56.28 3.16 -34.05
C GLU A 397 54.87 2.58 -33.94
N SER A 398 54.74 1.43 -33.28
CA SER A 398 53.46 0.74 -33.13
C SER A 398 52.55 1.51 -32.15
N PRO A 399 51.36 1.99 -32.56
CA PRO A 399 50.45 2.75 -31.71
C PRO A 399 49.70 1.87 -30.71
N TYR A 400 49.84 0.54 -30.77
CA TYR A 400 49.18 -0.37 -29.82
C TYR A 400 49.52 -0.06 -28.36
N LEU A 401 50.68 0.53 -28.04
CA LEU A 401 50.99 0.98 -26.69
C LEU A 401 50.05 2.09 -26.20
N LYS A 402 49.84 3.13 -27.03
CA LYS A 402 48.92 4.24 -26.73
C LYS A 402 47.48 3.76 -26.59
N ILE A 403 47.06 2.86 -27.48
CA ILE A 403 45.73 2.24 -27.43
C ILE A 403 45.53 1.46 -26.11
N ILE A 404 46.55 0.73 -25.64
CA ILE A 404 46.51 0.02 -24.35
C ILE A 404 46.39 1.01 -23.18
N GLU A 405 47.04 2.18 -23.26
CA GLU A 405 46.96 3.22 -22.24
C GLU A 405 45.56 3.84 -22.18
N ILE A 406 44.97 4.19 -23.32
CA ILE A 406 43.59 4.70 -23.41
C ILE A 406 42.59 3.70 -22.79
N TYR A 407 42.68 2.42 -23.14
CA TYR A 407 41.77 1.43 -22.55
C TYR A 407 42.03 1.17 -21.05
N ARG A 408 43.24 1.42 -20.55
CA ARG A 408 43.52 1.37 -19.09
C ARG A 408 42.88 2.54 -18.37
N GLU A 409 42.88 3.71 -18.96
CA GLU A 409 42.22 4.90 -18.43
C GLU A 409 40.71 4.70 -18.34
N ILE A 410 40.07 4.28 -19.45
CA ILE A 410 38.64 3.94 -19.47
C ILE A 410 38.31 2.90 -18.38
N LYS A 411 39.15 1.86 -18.23
CA LYS A 411 38.97 0.86 -17.18
C LYS A 411 39.04 1.46 -15.77
N SER A 412 39.96 2.40 -15.51
CA SER A 412 40.07 3.08 -14.20
C SER A 412 38.80 3.88 -13.92
N MET A 413 38.37 4.69 -14.88
CA MET A 413 37.15 5.51 -14.79
C MET A 413 35.92 4.65 -14.45
N LEU A 414 35.76 3.49 -15.10
CA LEU A 414 34.67 2.56 -14.84
C LEU A 414 34.74 1.91 -13.45
N LEU A 415 35.94 1.56 -12.99
CA LEU A 415 36.13 0.97 -11.66
C LEU A 415 35.86 1.98 -10.54
N GLU A 416 36.21 3.26 -10.73
CA GLU A 416 35.89 4.35 -9.80
C GLU A 416 34.39 4.50 -9.57
N ARG A 417 33.57 4.22 -10.60
CA ARG A 417 32.09 4.15 -10.51
C ARG A 417 31.53 2.77 -10.15
N GLN A 418 32.39 1.81 -9.82
CA GLN A 418 32.01 0.42 -9.50
C GLN A 418 31.33 -0.34 -10.66
N TRP A 419 31.57 0.06 -11.91
CA TRP A 419 31.04 -0.62 -13.10
C TRP A 419 31.97 -1.77 -13.51
N ILE A 420 31.97 -2.82 -12.69
CA ILE A 420 32.94 -3.93 -12.75
C ILE A 420 32.80 -4.73 -14.06
N ASP A 421 31.57 -4.97 -14.52
CA ASP A 421 31.31 -5.76 -15.72
C ASP A 421 31.81 -5.06 -16.98
N GLN A 422 31.51 -3.77 -17.12
CA GLN A 422 31.99 -2.92 -18.20
C GLN A 422 33.52 -2.82 -18.17
N ALA A 423 34.12 -2.61 -16.99
CA ALA A 423 35.57 -2.62 -16.82
C ALA A 423 36.20 -3.97 -17.25
N GLY A 424 35.47 -5.08 -17.06
CA GLY A 424 35.85 -6.41 -17.53
C GLY A 424 35.99 -6.50 -19.05
N ILE A 425 35.10 -5.86 -19.80
CA ILE A 425 35.13 -5.83 -21.28
C ILE A 425 36.39 -5.12 -21.76
N TYR A 426 36.71 -3.94 -21.22
CA TYR A 426 37.92 -3.20 -21.59
C TYR A 426 39.20 -3.92 -21.18
N ASN A 427 39.17 -4.68 -20.08
CA ASN A 427 40.29 -5.53 -19.70
C ASN A 427 40.59 -6.62 -20.75
N GLN A 428 39.56 -7.18 -21.39
CA GLN A 428 39.74 -8.11 -22.51
C GLN A 428 40.35 -7.39 -23.72
N GLN A 429 39.88 -6.19 -24.06
CA GLN A 429 40.45 -5.39 -25.15
C GLN A 429 41.93 -5.08 -24.92
N ILE A 430 42.31 -4.67 -23.70
CA ILE A 430 43.71 -4.47 -23.31
C ILE A 430 44.55 -5.73 -23.60
N ASN A 431 44.04 -6.92 -23.26
CA ASN A 431 44.76 -8.17 -23.49
C ASN A 431 44.89 -8.51 -24.97
N GLN A 432 43.86 -8.24 -25.77
CA GLN A 432 43.90 -8.42 -27.23
C GLN A 432 44.98 -7.52 -27.86
N TYR A 433 45.03 -6.24 -27.49
CA TYR A 433 46.03 -5.30 -28.02
C TYR A 433 47.44 -5.58 -27.51
N LYS A 434 47.61 -6.09 -26.28
CA LYS A 434 48.91 -6.60 -25.81
C LYS A 434 49.44 -7.73 -26.69
N GLU A 435 48.56 -8.63 -27.13
CA GLU A 435 48.98 -9.73 -27.99
C GLU A 435 49.32 -9.25 -29.41
N LYS A 436 48.52 -8.31 -29.96
CA LYS A 436 48.86 -7.63 -31.24
C LYS A 436 50.22 -6.94 -31.17
N LEU A 437 50.52 -6.23 -30.09
CA LEU A 437 51.82 -5.59 -29.88
C LEU A 437 52.97 -6.62 -29.86
N LYS A 438 52.79 -7.77 -29.21
CA LYS A 438 53.80 -8.86 -29.24
C LYS A 438 54.00 -9.43 -30.64
N GLN A 439 52.92 -9.59 -31.40
CA GLN A 439 53.01 -10.06 -32.79
C GLN A 439 53.74 -9.03 -33.67
N ASP A 440 53.41 -7.76 -33.53
CA ASP A 440 54.03 -6.67 -34.29
C ASP A 440 55.53 -6.54 -33.99
N THR A 441 55.93 -6.61 -32.71
CA THR A 441 57.34 -6.59 -32.31
C THR A 441 58.13 -7.78 -32.86
N LYS A 442 57.55 -8.99 -32.85
CA LYS A 442 58.16 -10.18 -33.49
C LYS A 442 58.30 -10.00 -35.00
N LEU A 443 57.29 -9.47 -35.69
CA LEU A 443 57.36 -9.22 -37.13
C LEU A 443 58.48 -8.22 -37.46
N ARG A 444 58.60 -7.13 -36.70
CA ARG A 444 59.68 -6.15 -36.86
C ARG A 444 61.06 -6.77 -36.63
N GLN A 445 61.23 -7.64 -35.65
CA GLN A 445 62.49 -8.36 -35.41
C GLN A 445 62.86 -9.27 -36.59
N ILE A 446 61.88 -10.02 -37.13
CA ILE A 446 62.10 -10.89 -38.29
C ILE A 446 62.50 -10.07 -39.53
N GLU A 447 61.82 -8.94 -39.77
CA GLU A 447 62.14 -8.05 -40.89
C GLU A 447 63.50 -7.39 -40.75
N ALA A 448 63.89 -6.97 -39.54
CA ALA A 448 65.23 -6.46 -39.25
C ALA A 448 66.31 -7.52 -39.55
N GLN A 449 66.10 -8.77 -39.10
CA GLN A 449 67.01 -9.89 -39.41
C GLN A 449 67.08 -10.21 -40.90
N LYS A 450 65.97 -10.08 -41.64
CA LYS A 450 65.97 -10.25 -43.10
C LYS A 450 66.81 -9.17 -43.77
N ARG A 451 66.67 -7.90 -43.37
CA ARG A 451 67.53 -6.81 -43.88
C ARG A 451 69.01 -7.04 -43.59
N GLU A 452 69.34 -7.46 -42.38
CA GLU A 452 70.74 -7.77 -42.03
C GLU A 452 71.29 -8.89 -42.90
N ARG A 453 70.49 -9.95 -43.14
CA ARG A 453 70.85 -11.03 -44.07
C ARG A 453 70.99 -10.56 -45.52
N ASP A 454 70.07 -9.75 -46.01
CA ASP A 454 70.11 -9.21 -47.38
C ASP A 454 71.32 -8.27 -47.56
N LYS A 455 71.62 -7.45 -46.54
CA LYS A 455 72.81 -6.59 -46.52
C LYS A 455 74.09 -7.43 -46.49
N ALA A 456 74.16 -8.44 -45.63
CA ALA A 456 75.29 -9.38 -45.57
C ALA A 456 75.46 -10.15 -46.89
N TYR A 457 74.37 -10.51 -47.57
CA TYR A 457 74.38 -11.13 -48.89
C TYR A 457 74.92 -10.17 -49.96
N LEU A 458 74.45 -8.93 -50.00
CA LEU A 458 74.96 -7.89 -50.91
C LEU A 458 76.44 -7.55 -50.64
N ASP A 459 76.86 -7.53 -49.37
CA ASP A 459 78.26 -7.34 -48.99
C ASP A 459 79.11 -8.56 -49.37
N SER A 460 78.57 -9.78 -49.28
CA SER A 460 79.21 -11.01 -49.77
C SER A 460 79.33 -11.06 -51.30
N LEU A 461 78.40 -10.43 -52.02
CA LEU A 461 78.45 -10.21 -53.48
C LEU A 461 79.49 -9.16 -53.88
N LYS A 462 79.77 -8.16 -53.01
CA LYS A 462 80.85 -7.19 -53.21
C LYS A 462 82.25 -7.77 -52.93
N ILE A 463 82.35 -8.84 -52.14
CA ILE A 463 83.61 -9.50 -51.75
C ILE A 463 84.04 -10.61 -52.75
N LYS A 464 83.28 -10.88 -53.82
CA LYS A 464 83.65 -11.86 -54.84
C LYS A 464 83.57 -11.31 -56.26
N LYS A 465 84.57 -10.50 -56.62
CA LYS A 465 85.29 -10.67 -57.89
C LYS A 465 86.44 -11.62 -57.58
N ASP A 466 86.61 -12.63 -58.42
CA ASP A 466 87.52 -13.78 -58.31
C ASP A 466 86.94 -14.92 -57.45
N ASP A 467 86.07 -15.73 -58.08
CA ASP A 467 86.36 -17.14 -58.33
C ASP A 467 85.19 -17.86 -59.03
N GLU A 468 85.50 -18.31 -60.24
CA GLU A 468 84.63 -18.82 -61.29
C GLU A 468 84.29 -20.32 -61.11
N ALA A 469 83.99 -20.77 -59.88
CA ALA A 469 83.80 -22.21 -59.60
C ALA A 469 82.58 -22.58 -58.71
N LYS A 470 81.52 -21.76 -58.66
CA LYS A 470 80.24 -22.11 -57.97
C LYS A 470 78.97 -21.72 -58.73
N ALA A 471 79.03 -21.49 -60.04
CA ALA A 471 77.85 -21.17 -60.86
C ALA A 471 76.97 -22.40 -61.17
N GLU A 472 77.52 -23.62 -61.10
CA GLU A 472 76.81 -24.85 -61.48
C GLU A 472 75.89 -25.38 -60.37
N LYS A 473 76.28 -25.24 -59.09
CA LYS A 473 75.45 -25.61 -57.92
C LYS A 473 74.29 -24.64 -57.64
N ILE A 474 74.36 -23.40 -58.12
CA ILE A 474 73.29 -22.41 -57.91
C ILE A 474 72.16 -22.61 -58.93
N LYS A 475 72.48 -22.93 -60.18
CA LYS A 475 71.48 -23.32 -61.19
C LYS A 475 70.71 -24.58 -60.79
N GLU A 476 71.42 -25.61 -60.31
CA GLU A 476 70.77 -26.85 -59.87
C GLU A 476 69.80 -26.65 -58.67
N VAL A 477 70.08 -25.68 -57.80
CA VAL A 477 69.19 -25.35 -56.67
C VAL A 477 68.01 -24.47 -57.12
N GLU A 478 68.20 -23.58 -58.10
CA GLU A 478 67.10 -22.80 -58.69
C GLU A 478 66.16 -23.66 -59.52
N ASP A 479 66.69 -24.64 -60.28
CA ASP A 479 65.88 -25.55 -61.07
C ASP A 479 65.03 -26.48 -60.17
N LYS A 480 65.60 -27.00 -59.07
CA LYS A 480 64.85 -27.77 -58.06
C LYS A 480 63.70 -26.97 -57.43
N LYS A 481 63.91 -25.67 -57.14
CA LYS A 481 62.85 -24.80 -56.62
C LYS A 481 61.72 -24.58 -57.63
N ARG A 482 62.05 -24.40 -58.91
CA ARG A 482 61.04 -24.27 -59.97
C ARG A 482 60.24 -25.56 -60.15
N GLU A 483 60.89 -26.71 -60.09
CA GLU A 483 60.22 -28.02 -60.14
C GLU A 483 59.28 -28.23 -58.93
N GLU A 484 59.70 -27.85 -57.73
CA GLU A 484 58.85 -27.88 -56.52
C GLU A 484 57.63 -26.95 -56.65
N GLU A 485 57.80 -25.74 -57.17
CA GLU A 485 56.69 -24.79 -57.40
C GLU A 485 55.69 -25.31 -58.44
N VAL A 486 56.17 -25.90 -59.55
CA VAL A 486 55.30 -26.50 -60.57
C VAL A 486 54.53 -27.68 -59.97
N PHE A 487 55.20 -28.55 -59.22
CA PHE A 487 54.55 -29.67 -58.57
C PHE A 487 53.50 -29.22 -57.54
N GLN A 488 53.79 -28.20 -56.75
CA GLN A 488 52.83 -27.65 -55.79
C GLN A 488 51.57 -27.12 -56.50
N LYS A 489 51.72 -26.48 -57.67
CA LYS A 489 50.58 -26.04 -58.49
C LYS A 489 49.75 -27.21 -58.99
N GLU A 490 50.37 -28.27 -59.50
CA GLU A 490 49.67 -29.48 -59.95
C GLU A 490 48.84 -30.12 -58.82
N ILE A 491 49.41 -30.23 -57.61
CA ILE A 491 48.68 -30.75 -56.45
C ILE A 491 47.51 -29.83 -56.09
N THR A 492 47.72 -28.52 -56.13
CA THR A 492 46.66 -27.54 -55.83
C THR A 492 45.51 -27.64 -56.84
N GLU A 493 45.80 -27.83 -58.12
CA GLU A 493 44.80 -27.99 -59.18
C GLU A 493 43.96 -29.26 -58.98
N LEU A 494 44.59 -30.39 -58.66
CA LEU A 494 43.88 -31.65 -58.36
C LEU A 494 42.96 -31.52 -57.14
N VAL A 495 43.43 -30.86 -56.07
CA VAL A 495 42.63 -30.64 -54.87
C VAL A 495 41.43 -29.72 -55.17
N ASN A 496 41.65 -28.64 -55.92
CA ASN A 496 40.57 -27.74 -56.34
C ASN A 496 39.52 -28.46 -57.19
N GLU A 497 39.94 -29.39 -58.08
CA GLU A 497 39.02 -30.21 -58.86
C GLU A 497 38.16 -31.10 -57.94
N ALA A 498 38.79 -31.80 -56.98
CA ALA A 498 38.09 -32.64 -56.02
C ALA A 498 37.08 -31.86 -55.16
N GLU A 499 37.46 -30.68 -54.68
CA GLU A 499 36.58 -29.81 -53.89
C GLU A 499 35.41 -29.27 -54.70
N LYS A 500 35.67 -28.88 -55.97
CA LYS A 500 34.61 -28.42 -56.88
C LYS A 500 33.58 -29.52 -57.12
N ILE A 501 34.02 -30.75 -57.41
CA ILE A 501 33.13 -31.91 -57.58
C ILE A 501 32.31 -32.15 -56.31
N SER A 502 32.93 -32.06 -55.12
CA SER A 502 32.19 -32.24 -53.87
C SER A 502 31.12 -31.16 -53.67
N ARG A 503 31.45 -29.90 -53.97
CA ARG A 503 30.54 -28.77 -53.74
C ARG A 503 29.34 -28.83 -54.68
N ASP A 504 29.57 -29.11 -55.96
CA ASP A 504 28.51 -29.20 -56.97
C ASP A 504 27.52 -30.32 -56.60
N TYR A 505 28.02 -31.47 -56.14
CA TYR A 505 27.18 -32.57 -55.67
C TYR A 505 26.33 -32.23 -54.44
N GLU A 506 26.89 -31.57 -53.42
CA GLU A 506 26.12 -31.21 -52.22
C GLU A 506 24.97 -30.24 -52.55
N VAL A 507 25.15 -29.37 -53.54
CA VAL A 507 24.09 -28.46 -54.03
C VAL A 507 23.01 -29.25 -54.77
N GLU A 508 23.40 -30.15 -55.66
CA GLU A 508 22.48 -30.99 -56.42
C GLU A 508 21.69 -31.95 -55.52
N LYS A 509 22.38 -32.62 -54.59
CA LYS A 509 21.79 -33.48 -53.56
C LYS A 509 20.73 -32.76 -52.74
N LYS A 510 20.99 -31.51 -52.30
CA LYS A 510 20.00 -30.71 -51.57
C LYS A 510 18.77 -30.36 -52.42
N LYS A 511 18.94 -30.13 -53.73
CA LYS A 511 17.80 -29.88 -54.65
C LYS A 511 16.99 -31.16 -54.87
N ALA A 512 17.65 -32.28 -55.08
CA ALA A 512 17.05 -33.60 -55.24
C ALA A 512 16.18 -34.00 -54.03
N ILE A 513 16.71 -33.82 -52.80
CA ILE A 513 15.96 -34.07 -51.57
C ILE A 513 14.70 -33.21 -51.48
N LYS A 514 14.77 -31.93 -51.87
CA LYS A 514 13.59 -31.04 -51.89
C LYS A 514 12.54 -31.43 -52.92
N GLN A 515 12.95 -32.05 -54.01
CA GLN A 515 12.08 -32.51 -55.09
C GLN A 515 11.57 -33.95 -54.89
N GLY A 516 12.04 -34.63 -53.82
CA GLY A 516 11.66 -36.01 -53.51
C GLY A 516 12.21 -37.04 -54.50
N GLN A 517 13.23 -36.68 -55.30
CA GLN A 517 13.80 -37.55 -56.33
C GLN A 517 15.33 -37.56 -56.23
N LEU A 518 15.90 -38.65 -55.74
CA LEU A 518 17.33 -38.79 -55.40
C LEU A 518 18.09 -39.71 -56.37
N ASP A 519 17.84 -39.53 -57.66
CA ASP A 519 18.43 -40.31 -58.77
C ASP A 519 19.83 -39.81 -59.21
N ILE A 520 20.49 -38.97 -58.42
CA ILE A 520 21.80 -38.38 -58.77
C ILE A 520 22.92 -39.33 -58.35
N GLU A 521 23.89 -39.63 -59.22
CA GLU A 521 25.03 -40.51 -58.90
C GLU A 521 26.01 -39.83 -57.93
N ALA A 522 26.49 -40.55 -56.91
CA ALA A 522 27.40 -40.01 -55.91
C ALA A 522 28.85 -39.93 -56.46
N PRO A 523 29.47 -38.75 -56.59
CA PRO A 523 30.80 -38.59 -57.16
C PRO A 523 31.94 -38.78 -56.14
N TYR A 524 31.63 -39.17 -54.89
CA TYR A 524 32.64 -39.44 -53.87
C TYR A 524 33.70 -40.48 -54.26
N PRO A 525 33.42 -41.54 -55.06
CA PRO A 525 34.46 -42.46 -55.55
C PRO A 525 35.52 -41.74 -56.38
N LYS A 526 35.11 -40.85 -57.29
CA LYS A 526 36.02 -40.05 -58.13
C LYS A 526 36.88 -39.11 -57.28
N ILE A 527 36.29 -38.49 -56.26
CA ILE A 527 37.03 -37.63 -55.32
C ILE A 527 38.08 -38.42 -54.54
N ILE A 528 37.74 -39.64 -54.08
CA ILE A 528 38.67 -40.53 -53.38
C ILE A 528 39.87 -40.88 -54.28
N GLU A 529 39.64 -41.16 -55.56
CA GLU A 529 40.71 -41.45 -56.53
C GLU A 529 41.65 -40.25 -56.71
N ILE A 530 41.13 -39.03 -56.82
CA ILE A 530 41.94 -37.81 -56.94
C ILE A 530 42.86 -37.64 -55.72
N TYR A 531 42.31 -37.78 -54.50
CA TYR A 531 43.14 -37.67 -53.29
C TYR A 531 44.12 -38.84 -53.11
N GLN A 532 43.81 -40.04 -53.61
CA GLN A 532 44.74 -41.15 -53.65
C GLN A 532 45.93 -40.87 -54.58
N ASP A 533 45.68 -40.27 -55.74
CA ASP A 533 46.74 -39.85 -56.67
C ASP A 533 47.63 -38.76 -56.05
N VAL A 534 47.01 -37.73 -55.46
CA VAL A 534 47.74 -36.66 -54.73
C VAL A 534 48.63 -37.24 -53.63
N ASN A 535 48.08 -38.13 -52.80
CA ASN A 535 48.82 -38.77 -51.72
C ASN A 535 50.01 -39.59 -52.25
N LYS A 536 49.80 -40.37 -53.31
CA LYS A 536 50.86 -41.15 -53.96
C LYS A 536 51.98 -40.27 -54.49
N ARG A 537 51.66 -39.19 -55.22
CA ARG A 537 52.63 -38.23 -55.77
C ARG A 537 53.44 -37.53 -54.68
N LEU A 538 52.83 -37.24 -53.53
CA LEU A 538 53.51 -36.64 -52.38
C LEU A 538 54.49 -37.62 -51.70
N LEU A 539 54.08 -38.88 -51.54
CA LEU A 539 54.95 -39.93 -50.98
C LEU A 539 56.15 -40.23 -51.88
N GLU A 540 55.97 -40.23 -53.21
CA GLU A 540 57.05 -40.40 -54.19
C GLU A 540 58.13 -39.31 -54.08
N ARG A 541 57.76 -38.10 -53.62
CA ARG A 541 58.68 -36.99 -53.36
C ARG A 541 59.15 -36.87 -51.91
N GLY A 542 58.74 -37.79 -51.03
CA GLY A 542 59.13 -37.79 -49.62
C GLY A 542 58.43 -36.75 -48.75
N TRP A 543 57.32 -36.17 -49.19
CA TRP A 543 56.52 -35.19 -48.44
C TRP A 543 55.51 -35.92 -47.54
N SER A 544 56.02 -36.64 -46.52
CA SER A 544 55.23 -37.52 -45.65
C SER A 544 54.13 -36.79 -44.89
N ASP A 545 54.43 -35.59 -44.39
CA ASP A 545 53.53 -34.86 -43.51
C ASP A 545 52.31 -34.35 -44.30
N GLN A 546 52.53 -33.84 -45.52
CA GLN A 546 51.47 -33.44 -46.42
C GLN A 546 50.66 -34.65 -46.92
N ALA A 547 51.32 -35.77 -47.21
CA ALA A 547 50.66 -37.02 -47.60
C ALA A 547 49.69 -37.52 -46.50
N GLU A 548 50.05 -37.38 -45.22
CA GLU A 548 49.20 -37.75 -44.09
C GLU A 548 47.91 -36.91 -44.02
N ILE A 549 47.98 -35.62 -44.34
CA ILE A 549 46.79 -34.75 -44.42
C ILE A 549 45.81 -35.28 -45.46
N TYR A 550 46.28 -35.62 -46.67
CA TYR A 550 45.42 -36.13 -47.73
C TYR A 550 44.93 -37.55 -47.47
N LYS A 551 45.69 -38.37 -46.72
CA LYS A 551 45.21 -39.66 -46.21
C LYS A 551 43.97 -39.51 -45.33
N ASN A 552 43.95 -38.50 -44.46
CA ASN A 552 42.76 -38.19 -43.64
C ASN A 552 41.60 -37.73 -44.51
N GLN A 553 41.86 -36.94 -45.56
CA GLN A 553 40.83 -36.49 -46.49
C GLN A 553 40.19 -37.65 -47.27
N ILE A 554 40.98 -38.66 -47.68
CA ILE A 554 40.46 -39.90 -48.27
C ILE A 554 39.48 -40.60 -47.32
N GLN A 555 39.82 -40.65 -46.02
CA GLN A 555 38.95 -41.28 -45.02
C GLN A 555 37.63 -40.52 -44.86
N ILE A 556 37.66 -39.19 -44.81
CA ILE A 556 36.46 -38.34 -44.73
C ILE A 556 35.52 -38.63 -45.91
N TYR A 557 36.04 -38.73 -47.13
CA TYR A 557 35.20 -38.99 -48.30
C TYR A 557 34.70 -40.44 -48.39
N LYS A 558 35.42 -41.43 -47.84
CA LYS A 558 34.90 -42.79 -47.67
C LYS A 558 33.70 -42.82 -46.72
N ASP A 559 33.77 -42.07 -45.63
CA ASP A 559 32.69 -41.99 -44.66
C ASP A 559 31.46 -41.29 -45.26
N LYS A 560 31.65 -40.21 -46.03
CA LYS A 560 30.57 -39.54 -46.79
C LYS A 560 29.91 -40.48 -47.80
N LEU A 561 30.68 -41.29 -48.53
CA LEU A 561 30.15 -42.29 -49.45
C LEU A 561 29.27 -43.33 -48.72
N ASN A 562 29.69 -43.78 -47.55
CA ASN A 562 28.91 -44.72 -46.74
C ASN A 562 27.61 -44.09 -46.21
N GLN A 563 27.65 -42.83 -45.80
CA GLN A 563 26.46 -42.09 -45.39
C GLN A 563 25.47 -41.93 -46.55
N ASP A 564 25.97 -41.64 -47.76
CA ASP A 564 25.13 -41.51 -48.95
C ASP A 564 24.43 -42.82 -49.32
N LYS A 565 25.14 -43.95 -49.25
CA LYS A 565 24.55 -45.29 -49.46
C LYS A 565 23.42 -45.58 -48.47
N LYS A 566 23.62 -45.31 -47.18
CA LYS A 566 22.58 -45.48 -46.15
C LYS A 566 21.35 -44.61 -46.41
N LEU A 567 21.56 -43.39 -46.88
CA LEU A 567 20.46 -42.48 -47.20
C LEU A 567 19.62 -43.00 -48.37
N ARG A 568 20.26 -43.51 -49.42
CA ARG A 568 19.56 -44.14 -50.56
C ARG A 568 18.81 -45.41 -50.16
N GLU A 569 19.38 -46.24 -49.28
CA GLU A 569 18.70 -47.43 -48.75
C GLU A 569 17.43 -47.06 -47.97
N LEU A 570 17.49 -45.99 -47.16
CA LEU A 570 16.33 -45.50 -46.40
C LEU A 570 15.24 -44.95 -47.32
N GLU A 571 15.60 -44.22 -48.37
CA GLU A 571 14.62 -43.73 -49.33
C GLU A 571 14.00 -44.84 -50.15
N ALA A 572 14.79 -45.83 -50.58
CA ALA A 572 14.26 -47.02 -51.25
C ALA A 572 13.24 -47.76 -50.36
N LYS A 573 13.52 -47.87 -49.05
CA LYS A 573 12.57 -48.42 -48.08
C LYS A 573 11.30 -47.58 -47.96
N LYS A 574 11.41 -46.25 -47.86
CA LYS A 574 10.24 -45.36 -47.80
C LYS A 574 9.36 -45.47 -49.03
N VAL A 575 9.95 -45.54 -50.22
CA VAL A 575 9.22 -45.73 -51.48
C VAL A 575 8.54 -47.10 -51.50
N GLN A 576 9.19 -48.14 -50.99
CA GLN A 576 8.60 -49.47 -50.87
C GLN A 576 7.45 -49.50 -49.87
N GLU A 577 7.62 -48.91 -48.69
CA GLU A 577 6.56 -48.76 -47.67
C GLU A 577 5.36 -47.95 -48.20
N GLN A 578 5.60 -46.89 -48.98
CA GLN A 578 4.54 -46.14 -49.65
C GLN A 578 3.78 -47.00 -50.67
N LYS A 579 4.49 -47.81 -51.48
CA LYS A 579 3.85 -48.74 -52.42
C LYS A 579 3.03 -49.80 -51.70
N GLU A 580 3.57 -50.39 -50.63
CA GLU A 580 2.87 -51.36 -49.79
C GLU A 580 1.63 -50.73 -49.13
N TYR A 581 1.71 -49.47 -48.68
CA TYR A 581 0.57 -48.73 -48.13
C TYR A 581 -0.49 -48.40 -49.19
N GLU A 582 -0.09 -47.98 -50.40
CA GLU A 582 -1.01 -47.74 -51.51
C GLU A 582 -1.69 -49.03 -51.99
N GLU A 583 -0.96 -50.15 -52.01
CA GLU A 583 -1.53 -51.49 -52.24
C GLU A 583 -2.49 -51.87 -51.12
N PHE A 584 -2.15 -51.61 -49.85
CA PHE A 584 -3.02 -51.85 -48.71
C PHE A 584 -4.30 -51.00 -48.75
N ILE A 585 -4.22 -49.75 -49.22
CA ILE A 585 -5.39 -48.88 -49.46
C ILE A 585 -6.23 -49.40 -50.64
N LYS A 586 -5.60 -49.89 -51.71
CA LYS A 586 -6.31 -50.53 -52.84
C LYS A 586 -7.03 -51.81 -52.39
N VAL A 587 -6.39 -52.64 -51.58
CA VAL A 587 -6.97 -53.87 -51.02
C VAL A 587 -8.10 -53.55 -50.04
N LYS A 588 -8.09 -52.41 -49.34
CA LYS A 588 -9.19 -51.99 -48.44
C LYS A 588 -10.42 -51.37 -49.12
N LYS A 589 -10.40 -51.11 -50.44
CA LYS A 589 -11.59 -50.63 -51.19
C LYS A 589 -12.49 -51.78 -51.69
N GLU A 590 -12.03 -53.01 -51.59
CA GLU A 590 -12.83 -54.22 -51.80
C GLU A 590 -12.75 -55.05 -50.50
N GLU A 591 -13.91 -55.24 -49.86
CA GLU A 591 -14.12 -56.04 -48.64
C GLU A 591 -14.03 -55.32 -47.26
N VAL A 592 -15.18 -55.36 -46.57
CA VAL A 592 -15.45 -55.11 -45.14
C VAL A 592 -15.71 -56.49 -44.51
N PRO A 593 -15.68 -56.77 -43.18
CA PRO A 593 -15.05 -56.15 -41.99
C PRO A 593 -14.18 -57.13 -41.16
N LEU A 594 -13.30 -56.65 -40.25
CA LEU A 594 -13.28 -56.93 -38.78
C LEU A 594 -11.93 -56.56 -38.10
N LYS A 595 -12.07 -55.83 -36.99
CA LYS A 595 -11.31 -55.88 -35.71
C LYS A 595 -9.80 -56.15 -35.73
N VAL A 596 -9.01 -55.09 -35.48
CA VAL A 596 -7.66 -55.20 -34.86
C VAL A 596 -7.42 -54.03 -33.89
N SER A 597 -7.12 -54.41 -32.63
CA SER A 597 -6.56 -53.70 -31.46
C SER A 597 -6.58 -52.17 -31.37
N THR A 598 -7.43 -51.65 -30.47
CA THR A 598 -7.79 -50.25 -30.22
C THR A 598 -7.03 -49.52 -29.09
N GLU A 599 -5.80 -49.89 -28.76
CA GLU A 599 -5.09 -49.26 -27.60
C GLU A 599 -3.88 -48.39 -27.96
N LYS A 600 -3.27 -48.52 -29.15
CA LYS A 600 -2.12 -47.68 -29.56
C LYS A 600 -2.45 -46.54 -30.53
N VAL A 601 -3.64 -46.56 -31.14
CA VAL A 601 -4.08 -45.49 -32.07
C VAL A 601 -4.72 -44.34 -31.28
N LYS A 602 -5.45 -44.64 -30.20
CA LYS A 602 -6.01 -43.60 -29.30
C LYS A 602 -4.94 -42.76 -28.62
N GLU A 603 -3.82 -43.36 -28.22
CA GLU A 603 -2.73 -42.65 -27.54
C GLU A 603 -1.91 -41.74 -28.49
N VAL A 604 -2.01 -41.96 -29.81
CA VAL A 604 -1.37 -41.10 -30.82
C VAL A 604 -2.35 -40.02 -31.30
N GLU A 605 -3.64 -40.33 -31.42
CA GLU A 605 -4.69 -39.33 -31.70
C GLU A 605 -4.86 -38.34 -30.53
N GLU A 606 -4.87 -38.80 -29.26
CA GLU A 606 -4.94 -37.92 -28.08
C GLU A 606 -3.74 -36.97 -27.99
N LYS A 607 -2.52 -37.43 -28.34
CA LYS A 607 -1.32 -36.58 -28.33
C LYS A 607 -1.33 -35.52 -29.43
N ILE A 608 -1.90 -35.84 -30.61
CA ILE A 608 -2.06 -34.87 -31.70
C ILE A 608 -3.14 -33.85 -31.34
N GLU A 609 -4.24 -34.28 -30.70
CA GLU A 609 -5.30 -33.38 -30.23
C GLU A 609 -4.85 -32.49 -29.06
N GLU A 610 -3.94 -32.95 -28.20
CA GLU A 610 -3.32 -32.14 -27.16
C GLU A 610 -2.37 -31.09 -27.73
N GLU A 611 -1.50 -31.45 -28.68
CA GLU A 611 -0.54 -30.52 -29.30
C GLU A 611 -1.26 -29.42 -30.11
N ASP A 612 -2.34 -29.78 -30.82
CA ASP A 612 -3.20 -28.83 -31.53
C ASP A 612 -3.96 -27.90 -30.57
N PHE A 613 -4.38 -28.42 -29.42
CA PHE A 613 -5.04 -27.64 -28.37
C PHE A 613 -4.09 -26.62 -27.74
N GLU A 614 -2.89 -27.03 -27.33
CA GLU A 614 -1.89 -26.14 -26.75
C GLU A 614 -1.48 -25.03 -27.73
N THR A 615 -1.24 -25.39 -28.99
CA THR A 615 -0.89 -24.45 -30.05
C THR A 615 -2.00 -23.42 -30.27
N ARG A 616 -3.26 -23.86 -30.26
CA ARG A 616 -4.42 -22.98 -30.40
C ARG A 616 -4.54 -22.00 -29.23
N ILE A 617 -4.38 -22.47 -27.99
CA ILE A 617 -4.43 -21.64 -26.80
C ILE A 617 -3.31 -20.60 -26.81
N SER A 618 -2.07 -21.02 -27.12
CA SER A 618 -0.92 -20.11 -27.18
C SER A 618 -1.17 -18.96 -28.16
N ASN A 619 -1.65 -19.26 -29.36
CA ASN A 619 -1.94 -18.25 -30.38
C ASN A 619 -3.03 -17.25 -29.93
N MET A 620 -4.06 -17.72 -29.23
CA MET A 620 -5.13 -16.85 -28.71
C MET A 620 -4.61 -15.92 -27.61
N VAL A 621 -3.81 -16.46 -26.69
CA VAL A 621 -3.21 -15.70 -25.58
C VAL A 621 -2.23 -14.64 -26.12
N ASP A 622 -1.36 -15.00 -27.05
CA ASP A 622 -0.41 -14.08 -27.66
C ASP A 622 -1.12 -12.93 -28.38
N LYS A 623 -2.21 -13.23 -29.10
CA LYS A 623 -3.05 -12.21 -29.74
C LYS A 623 -3.64 -11.25 -28.70
N ALA A 624 -4.23 -11.77 -27.62
CA ALA A 624 -4.82 -10.94 -26.56
C ALA A 624 -3.77 -10.03 -25.88
N ILE A 625 -2.60 -10.57 -25.55
CA ILE A 625 -1.51 -9.80 -24.92
C ILE A 625 -0.99 -8.73 -25.86
N LYS A 626 -0.80 -9.04 -27.15
CA LYS A 626 -0.34 -8.08 -28.15
C LYS A 626 -1.31 -6.91 -28.30
N MET A 627 -2.61 -7.17 -28.40
CA MET A 627 -3.64 -6.13 -28.50
C MET A 627 -3.65 -5.22 -27.27
N ALA A 628 -3.60 -5.79 -26.06
CA ALA A 628 -3.52 -5.02 -24.83
C ALA A 628 -2.26 -4.13 -24.78
N ARG A 629 -1.10 -4.68 -25.17
CA ARG A 629 0.17 -3.96 -25.15
C ARG A 629 0.24 -2.82 -26.17
N GLU A 630 -0.29 -3.03 -27.37
CA GLU A 630 -0.36 -1.99 -28.41
C GLU A 630 -1.26 -0.84 -27.96
N TYR A 631 -2.40 -1.15 -27.35
CA TYR A 631 -3.31 -0.17 -26.78
C TYR A 631 -2.65 0.66 -25.65
N GLU A 632 -2.07 -0.01 -24.65
CA GLU A 632 -1.38 0.66 -23.53
C GLU A 632 -0.20 1.52 -24.02
N SER A 633 0.53 1.04 -25.02
CA SER A 633 1.63 1.79 -25.64
C SER A 633 1.14 3.01 -26.41
N GLY A 634 -0.03 2.92 -27.05
CA GLY A 634 -0.71 4.05 -27.69
C GLY A 634 -1.05 5.15 -26.69
N ILE A 635 -1.69 4.77 -25.57
CA ILE A 635 -2.03 5.69 -24.47
C ILE A 635 -0.78 6.39 -23.94
N ARG A 636 0.30 5.63 -23.65
CA ARG A 636 1.56 6.21 -23.13
C ARG A 636 2.23 7.18 -24.10
N ARG A 637 2.01 7.03 -25.41
CA ARG A 637 2.52 7.93 -26.46
C ARG A 637 1.63 9.17 -26.66
N GLY A 638 0.55 9.33 -25.89
CA GLY A 638 -0.38 10.45 -26.04
C GLY A 638 -1.27 10.35 -27.27
N LEU A 639 -1.27 9.20 -27.97
CA LEU A 639 -2.30 8.89 -28.95
C LEU A 639 -3.59 8.66 -28.17
N LYS A 640 -4.58 9.55 -28.34
CA LYS A 640 -5.95 9.29 -27.89
C LYS A 640 -6.45 8.06 -28.66
N SER A 641 -6.22 6.86 -28.15
CA SER A 641 -6.83 5.66 -28.71
C SER A 641 -8.31 5.71 -28.33
N GLU A 642 -9.16 6.00 -29.31
CA GLU A 642 -10.54 6.45 -29.12
C GLU A 642 -11.50 5.38 -28.60
N ASP A 643 -11.09 4.13 -28.40
CA ASP A 643 -12.02 3.08 -28.03
C ASP A 643 -11.50 2.13 -26.94
N PRO A 644 -12.04 2.20 -25.71
CA PRO A 644 -11.86 1.18 -24.67
C PRO A 644 -12.34 -0.23 -25.05
N SER A 645 -12.98 -0.40 -26.21
CA SER A 645 -13.42 -1.70 -26.75
C SER A 645 -12.31 -2.75 -26.86
N ILE A 646 -11.04 -2.36 -27.01
CA ILE A 646 -9.92 -3.30 -27.10
C ILE A 646 -9.79 -4.16 -25.84
N TYR A 647 -10.04 -3.59 -24.64
CA TYR A 647 -10.04 -4.41 -23.44
C TYR A 647 -11.21 -5.38 -23.38
N ARG A 648 -12.36 -5.06 -23.99
CA ARG A 648 -13.48 -6.02 -24.11
C ARG A 648 -13.10 -7.20 -25.01
N GLU A 649 -12.47 -6.94 -26.15
CA GLU A 649 -12.00 -8.01 -27.04
C GLU A 649 -10.95 -8.90 -26.37
N VAL A 650 -10.03 -8.32 -25.61
CA VAL A 650 -9.04 -9.06 -24.81
C VAL A 650 -9.73 -9.92 -23.74
N ILE A 651 -10.73 -9.39 -23.05
CA ILE A 651 -11.53 -10.13 -22.07
C ILE A 651 -12.28 -11.31 -22.72
N ASP A 652 -12.88 -11.10 -23.90
CA ASP A 652 -13.63 -12.15 -24.60
C ASP A 652 -12.73 -13.30 -25.06
N ILE A 653 -11.52 -13.00 -25.55
CA ILE A 653 -10.53 -14.04 -25.87
C ILE A 653 -10.14 -14.83 -24.62
N PHE A 654 -9.89 -14.17 -23.49
CA PHE A 654 -9.57 -14.87 -22.25
C PHE A 654 -10.75 -15.68 -21.70
N LYS A 655 -12.00 -15.25 -21.92
CA LYS A 655 -13.20 -16.04 -21.61
C LYS A 655 -13.29 -17.30 -22.46
N GLU A 656 -12.96 -17.21 -23.74
CA GLU A 656 -12.93 -18.37 -24.65
C GLU A 656 -11.83 -19.36 -24.26
N VAL A 657 -10.61 -18.88 -23.97
CA VAL A 657 -9.50 -19.71 -23.46
C VAL A 657 -9.87 -20.38 -22.14
N ARG A 658 -10.46 -19.64 -21.20
CA ARG A 658 -10.95 -20.20 -19.94
C ARG A 658 -11.98 -21.32 -20.17
N LYS A 659 -12.92 -21.11 -21.10
CA LYS A 659 -13.93 -22.10 -21.44
C LYS A 659 -13.29 -23.38 -22.01
N MET A 660 -12.30 -23.24 -22.87
CA MET A 660 -11.56 -24.38 -23.43
C MET A 660 -10.87 -25.23 -22.34
N PHE A 661 -10.29 -24.61 -21.31
CA PHE A 661 -9.72 -25.33 -20.18
C PHE A 661 -10.79 -25.99 -19.28
N LEU A 662 -11.93 -25.34 -19.09
CA LEU A 662 -13.07 -25.95 -18.36
C LEU A 662 -13.65 -27.16 -19.10
N ASP A 663 -13.72 -27.11 -20.43
CA ASP A 663 -14.21 -28.23 -21.27
C ASP A 663 -13.27 -29.45 -21.19
N LYS A 664 -12.00 -29.27 -20.81
CA LYS A 664 -11.00 -30.33 -20.51
C LYS A 664 -10.89 -30.69 -19.02
N ASP A 665 -11.73 -30.12 -18.15
CA ASP A 665 -11.69 -30.27 -16.68
C ASP A 665 -10.37 -29.78 -16.03
N GLU A 666 -9.62 -28.89 -16.70
CA GLU A 666 -8.38 -28.26 -16.22
C GLU A 666 -8.68 -27.00 -15.40
N LYS A 667 -9.18 -27.20 -14.17
CA LYS A 667 -9.68 -26.12 -13.30
C LYS A 667 -8.62 -25.11 -12.88
N GLU A 668 -7.38 -25.56 -12.64
CA GLU A 668 -6.30 -24.67 -12.19
C GLU A 668 -5.92 -23.66 -13.29
N GLN A 669 -5.80 -24.14 -14.53
CA GLN A 669 -5.53 -23.32 -15.72
C GLN A 669 -6.69 -22.36 -15.97
N ALA A 670 -7.93 -22.82 -15.86
CA ALA A 670 -9.11 -21.95 -15.98
C ALA A 670 -9.14 -20.84 -14.89
N GLU A 671 -8.62 -21.09 -13.69
CA GLU A 671 -8.51 -20.08 -12.63
C GLU A 671 -7.50 -18.98 -12.97
N ILE A 672 -6.38 -19.32 -13.60
CA ILE A 672 -5.37 -18.35 -14.08
C ILE A 672 -6.03 -17.34 -15.03
N TYR A 673 -6.81 -17.83 -16.00
CA TYR A 673 -7.50 -16.96 -16.95
C TYR A 673 -8.66 -16.18 -16.30
N THR A 674 -9.26 -16.69 -15.22
CA THR A 674 -10.22 -15.92 -14.42
C THR A 674 -9.58 -14.68 -13.80
N LYS A 675 -8.35 -14.82 -13.26
CA LYS A 675 -7.59 -13.69 -12.70
C LYS A 675 -7.20 -12.67 -13.78
N GLN A 676 -6.84 -13.14 -14.99
CA GLN A 676 -6.57 -12.26 -16.13
C GLN A 676 -7.81 -11.47 -16.57
N ILE A 677 -8.97 -12.12 -16.65
CA ILE A 677 -10.25 -11.44 -16.95
C ILE A 677 -10.52 -10.32 -15.95
N GLN A 678 -10.42 -10.60 -14.64
CA GLN A 678 -10.64 -9.61 -13.58
C GLN A 678 -9.66 -8.43 -13.67
N LEU A 679 -8.39 -8.70 -14.00
CA LEU A 679 -7.38 -7.66 -14.19
C LEU A 679 -7.77 -6.70 -15.32
N TYR A 680 -8.20 -7.23 -16.47
CA TYR A 680 -8.58 -6.41 -17.62
C TYR A 680 -9.95 -5.74 -17.44
N GLU A 681 -10.89 -6.34 -16.70
CA GLU A 681 -12.14 -5.68 -16.28
C GLU A 681 -11.86 -4.47 -15.38
N LYS A 682 -10.92 -4.61 -14.43
CA LYS A 682 -10.49 -3.48 -13.59
C LYS A 682 -9.86 -2.35 -14.43
N LYS A 683 -9.04 -2.70 -15.42
CA LYS A 683 -8.44 -1.72 -16.34
C LYS A 683 -9.51 -1.03 -17.20
N LEU A 684 -10.47 -1.76 -17.73
CA LEU A 684 -11.59 -1.21 -18.49
C LEU A 684 -12.43 -0.22 -17.65
N ASN A 685 -12.79 -0.60 -16.42
CA ASN A 685 -13.56 0.23 -15.50
C ASN A 685 -12.77 1.47 -15.01
N SER A 686 -11.44 1.44 -15.04
CA SER A 686 -10.62 2.62 -14.73
C SER A 686 -10.61 3.68 -15.84
N ILE A 687 -11.04 3.31 -17.06
CA ILE A 687 -11.03 4.18 -18.24
C ILE A 687 -12.45 4.67 -18.57
N ILE A 688 -13.46 3.83 -18.33
CA ILE A 688 -14.88 4.20 -18.47
C ILE A 688 -15.40 4.49 -17.06
N PRO A 689 -15.55 5.78 -16.65
CA PRO A 689 -16.07 6.14 -15.33
C PRO A 689 -17.53 5.71 -15.11
#